data_AF-A0A1Q5TM48-F1
#
_entry.id   AF-A0A1Q5TM48-F1
#
_cell.length_a   1.000
_cell.length_b   1.000
_cell.length_c   1.000
_cell.angle_alpha   90.00
_cell.angle_beta   90.00
_cell.angle_gamma   90.00
#
_symmetry.space_group_name_H-M   'P 1'
#
loop_
_entity.id
_entity.type
_entity.pdbx_description
1 polymer ?
#
loop_
_entity_poly.entity_id
_entity_poly.type
_entity_poly.pdbx_seq_one_letter_code
_entity_poly.pdbx_strand_id
1 'polypeptide(L)'
;MYWPNGVPRVYAVNGPNIAHVSDDVNRQGNSNPLAEEQSSTDSQEPTDGARERENPEGRGDDLKPEQPPSQEDASHWEQEAIGGLCVSRSGHMFATITESSISLWQTRPTAVVAAVARSAYSMTTYGPNVAVLMHPDSTILVVQTLNGYLLTYSVASDPATRVYQQRFDHSTHPRRQQLAHFSAVEEANVVGDISIRFRMAIKIESGIVKALALDQELIVATVKPPAIQCIRWAPEASGTQTKSELLTRILNVPKKVSLVDMVYDRAMNLLIWLTSNGQAYAVQRAPGGQEESEAPKKLFHGHCFHDPKSDGEEALKVAVNARFSLLTVSCANGEVLVYTAKDYTGNVPLSQKLDLPASPSSTGALTFMNYSPDGYCLFAGYENGWTTWSVFGKPGGNSFFVDPNLATSNGENWLTGVSNGSWIGGGSDIILSARNDRRLWILETARSALTGCFSAANLARGLLQTGTEFILYRGHDLPDLMTISGKDSLWHHAQYPPAYLHSQWPIRSCVVSQDGRYVAIAGRRGLAHYSINSGRWKVFEDSKVENSFAVRGGMCWYGHILIAAVESDGSYELRLYSREDALTNSSIMHIEYLPSPVVFIGPSGEDSLLVYTYDNILYHYIINSMQTQITLVPVGQIAFNGIVRAPTRVRAISWVLPEDQMRNGDPSQDVKVASVLLLVDGNLVLLQPTVTESGDLKYDMRVISHDVEYYILMRDQLSFNFSSQVDESLPSSPSAEMALEPSYSSLSLRDSLWMFRGKDLLAWNDVQDILQQETVPTPLNIPLDFYPLSVILNKGVVLGVESEMTQRRDVTFTSLKFAIRYCLVHLGTPAALSLCRHFSHLSYFAHGLEILLHHVLDDEVDNESRANKADGPIIREEPLLPTVIAFLQASLPTPEYLDIVVQCTRKTELRFWRTLFTYLPPPKVLFEQALRLDALKTAVGYLLVLQAFEDEEELGHDGHIEEYVVRLIGLASQKADWELCGELARFLIALDSSGEMLRRAIGRVGLRPSPRPSPNGGHSGLGSRTASAASVRGLGLSLPVRTPSWSSLSPTSSLSPRLNGRDGEVSDEYARSVDSREGS
;
A
#
# COMPACT_ATOMS: atom_id res chain seq x y z
N MET A 1 2.69 3.14 0.83
CA MET A 1 1.51 3.67 1.59
C MET A 1 0.16 3.42 0.93
N TYR A 2 0.09 3.36 -0.41
CA TYR A 2 -1.12 3.15 -1.16
C TYR A 2 -0.90 2.00 -2.14
N TRP A 3 -1.88 1.12 -2.27
CA TRP A 3 -1.84 -0.03 -3.17
C TRP A 3 -3.19 -0.17 -3.85
N PRO A 4 -3.26 -0.17 -5.19
CA PRO A 4 -4.48 -0.54 -5.89
C PRO A 4 -4.99 -1.91 -5.43
N ASN A 5 -6.29 -2.04 -5.23
CA ASN A 5 -6.89 -3.21 -4.63
C ASN A 5 -8.15 -3.65 -5.39
N GLY A 6 -8.20 -4.94 -5.73
CA GLY A 6 -9.37 -5.54 -6.35
C GLY A 6 -9.53 -5.24 -7.83
N VAL A 7 -10.79 -5.22 -8.28
CA VAL A 7 -11.21 -5.00 -9.66
C VAL A 7 -11.93 -3.66 -9.74
N PRO A 8 -11.58 -2.77 -10.69
CA PRO A 8 -12.24 -1.48 -10.79
C PRO A 8 -13.73 -1.60 -11.14
N ARG A 9 -14.54 -0.77 -10.49
CA ARG A 9 -15.99 -0.66 -10.74
C ARG A 9 -16.23 0.19 -11.98
N VAL A 10 -17.10 -0.26 -12.88
CA VAL A 10 -17.33 0.40 -14.18
C VAL A 10 -18.67 1.12 -14.19
N TYR A 11 -18.66 2.39 -14.59
CA TYR A 11 -19.84 3.24 -14.70
C TYR A 11 -19.89 3.92 -16.07
N ALA A 12 -21.10 4.19 -16.57
CA ALA A 12 -21.32 5.02 -17.75
C ALA A 12 -22.73 5.60 -17.69
N VAL A 13 -22.97 6.70 -18.41
CA VAL A 13 -24.33 7.25 -18.57
C VAL A 13 -25.19 6.16 -19.23
N ASN A 14 -26.38 5.90 -18.66
CA ASN A 14 -27.29 4.82 -19.06
C ASN A 14 -26.69 3.39 -18.97
N GLY A 15 -25.64 3.20 -18.17
CA GLY A 15 -25.03 1.91 -17.92
C GLY A 15 -23.92 1.52 -18.92
N PRO A 16 -22.99 0.63 -18.54
CA PRO A 16 -21.81 0.32 -19.33
C PRO A 16 -22.04 -0.66 -20.49
N ASN A 17 -23.24 -1.26 -20.62
CA ASN A 17 -23.58 -2.27 -21.65
C ASN A 17 -22.57 -3.44 -21.70
N ILE A 18 -22.21 -3.99 -20.53
CA ILE A 18 -21.29 -5.13 -20.45
C ILE A 18 -22.05 -6.39 -20.91
N ALA A 19 -21.59 -7.03 -21.99
CA ALA A 19 -22.15 -8.29 -22.46
C ALA A 19 -21.93 -9.38 -21.39
N HIS A 20 -23.00 -10.01 -20.90
CA HIS A 20 -22.89 -11.19 -20.06
C HIS A 20 -22.37 -12.35 -20.92
N VAL A 21 -21.23 -12.93 -20.53
CA VAL A 21 -20.79 -14.21 -21.08
C VAL A 21 -21.78 -15.26 -20.57
N SER A 22 -22.53 -15.90 -21.47
CA SER A 22 -23.40 -17.01 -21.12
C SER A 22 -22.56 -18.23 -20.72
N ASP A 23 -22.84 -18.81 -19.56
CA ASP A 23 -22.36 -20.13 -19.13
C ASP A 23 -23.04 -21.26 -19.95
N ASP A 24 -23.00 -21.19 -21.28
CA ASP A 24 -23.52 -22.24 -22.17
C ASP A 24 -22.40 -23.21 -22.56
N VAL A 25 -21.82 -23.87 -21.56
CA VAL A 25 -21.08 -25.13 -21.73
C VAL A 25 -21.46 -26.09 -20.62
N ASN A 26 -22.72 -26.55 -20.61
CA ASN A 26 -23.13 -27.91 -20.25
C ASN A 26 -24.65 -27.99 -20.07
N ARG A 27 -25.40 -28.07 -21.18
CA ARG A 27 -26.74 -28.68 -21.20
C ARG A 27 -27.16 -29.01 -22.63
N GLN A 28 -26.50 -30.01 -23.22
CA GLN A 28 -27.12 -30.83 -24.25
C GLN A 28 -27.13 -32.28 -23.77
N GLY A 29 -28.34 -32.78 -23.50
CA GLY A 29 -28.60 -34.11 -22.98
C GLY A 29 -30.11 -34.38 -22.91
N ASN A 30 -30.71 -34.55 -24.09
CA ASN A 30 -31.96 -35.26 -24.39
C ASN A 30 -33.29 -34.84 -23.73
N SER A 31 -34.16 -34.22 -24.54
CA SER A 31 -35.33 -34.93 -25.07
C SER A 31 -35.94 -34.20 -26.28
N ASN A 32 -35.75 -34.81 -27.46
CA ASN A 32 -36.59 -34.64 -28.65
C ASN A 32 -37.94 -35.35 -28.43
N PRO A 33 -39.00 -35.15 -29.25
CA PRO A 33 -38.97 -34.92 -30.71
C PRO A 33 -40.02 -33.87 -31.19
N LEU A 34 -40.20 -33.43 -32.44
CA LEU A 34 -40.08 -33.97 -33.79
C LEU A 34 -39.85 -32.81 -34.77
N ALA A 35 -39.03 -33.05 -35.78
CA ALA A 35 -38.77 -32.18 -36.92
C ALA A 35 -39.77 -32.44 -38.07
N GLU A 36 -39.89 -31.49 -38.99
CA GLU A 36 -39.80 -31.79 -40.41
C GLU A 36 -39.22 -30.59 -41.17
N GLU A 37 -37.99 -30.80 -41.64
CA GLU A 37 -37.21 -29.96 -42.54
C GLU A 37 -37.63 -30.18 -44.00
N GLN A 38 -37.32 -29.22 -44.87
CA GLN A 38 -36.51 -29.39 -46.11
C GLN A 38 -36.47 -28.03 -46.83
N SER A 39 -35.33 -27.31 -46.87
CA SER A 39 -34.26 -27.38 -47.90
C SER A 39 -34.83 -27.32 -49.33
N SER A 40 -34.42 -26.44 -50.24
CA SER A 40 -33.06 -26.05 -50.63
C SER A 40 -33.09 -24.98 -51.75
N THR A 41 -32.03 -24.16 -51.84
CA THR A 41 -31.36 -23.58 -53.05
C THR A 41 -32.12 -23.56 -54.39
N ASP A 42 -32.14 -22.50 -55.20
CA ASP A 42 -30.96 -21.86 -55.83
C ASP A 42 -31.39 -20.67 -56.74
N SER A 43 -30.44 -19.77 -57.02
CA SER A 43 -30.26 -18.88 -58.20
C SER A 43 -31.32 -17.86 -58.75
N GLN A 44 -30.79 -16.64 -58.95
CA GLN A 44 -30.97 -15.69 -60.08
C GLN A 44 -32.24 -14.82 -60.23
N GLU A 45 -31.98 -13.49 -60.27
CA GLU A 45 -32.78 -12.36 -60.80
C GLU A 45 -33.33 -12.58 -62.24
N PRO A 46 -34.07 -11.62 -62.87
CA PRO A 46 -34.92 -10.50 -62.39
C PRO A 46 -36.31 -10.51 -63.10
N THR A 47 -37.23 -9.60 -62.77
CA THR A 47 -37.89 -8.64 -63.72
C THR A 47 -39.15 -7.98 -63.16
N ASP A 48 -39.25 -6.69 -63.53
CA ASP A 48 -40.31 -5.72 -63.36
C ASP A 48 -41.71 -6.13 -63.85
N GLY A 49 -42.73 -5.52 -63.23
CA GLY A 49 -44.13 -5.69 -63.59
C GLY A 49 -45.05 -4.53 -63.16
N ALA A 50 -44.73 -3.32 -63.63
CA ALA A 50 -45.66 -2.32 -64.21
C ALA A 50 -46.98 -1.89 -63.51
N ARG A 51 -47.06 -0.55 -63.35
CA ARG A 51 -48.13 0.38 -63.78
C ARG A 51 -49.46 0.43 -63.01
N GLU A 52 -49.66 1.53 -62.27
CA GLU A 52 -50.34 2.79 -62.69
C GLU A 52 -51.84 2.75 -62.42
N ARG A 53 -52.33 3.71 -61.63
CA ARG A 53 -53.56 4.45 -61.96
C ARG A 53 -53.71 5.73 -61.15
N GLU A 54 -53.70 6.79 -61.94
CA GLU A 54 -54.08 8.20 -61.79
C GLU A 54 -55.17 8.54 -60.76
N ASN A 55 -54.94 9.67 -60.09
CA ASN A 55 -55.95 10.50 -59.43
C ASN A 55 -56.88 11.18 -60.44
N PRO A 56 -58.05 11.67 -59.97
CA PRO A 56 -58.30 13.09 -60.20
C PRO A 56 -58.88 13.85 -59.00
N GLU A 57 -58.82 15.17 -59.18
CA GLU A 57 -58.90 16.31 -58.27
C GLU A 57 -60.23 16.55 -57.52
N GLY A 58 -60.13 17.30 -56.41
CA GLY A 58 -61.25 18.00 -55.77
C GLY A 58 -60.82 18.91 -54.61
N ARG A 59 -60.84 20.23 -54.86
CA ARG A 59 -60.57 21.37 -53.94
C ARG A 59 -61.53 21.43 -52.73
N GLY A 60 -61.03 21.90 -51.58
CA GLY A 60 -61.84 22.51 -50.50
C GLY A 60 -61.12 22.59 -49.16
N ASP A 61 -61.09 23.79 -48.58
CA ASP A 61 -60.32 24.28 -47.41
C ASP A 61 -60.50 23.55 -46.06
N ASP A 62 -59.56 23.89 -45.16
CA ASP A 62 -59.62 23.94 -43.68
C ASP A 62 -58.98 22.83 -42.83
N LEU A 63 -57.81 23.20 -42.28
CA LEU A 63 -57.33 23.06 -40.90
C LEU A 63 -57.45 21.68 -40.22
N LYS A 64 -56.32 20.97 -40.12
CA LYS A 64 -56.03 19.97 -39.08
C LYS A 64 -54.59 20.10 -38.56
N PRO A 65 -54.37 19.79 -37.27
CA PRO A 65 -53.24 20.26 -36.47
C PRO A 65 -51.93 19.58 -36.87
N GLU A 66 -50.83 20.34 -36.81
CA GLU A 66 -49.47 19.80 -36.87
C GLU A 66 -49.32 18.66 -35.86
N GLN A 67 -49.02 17.47 -36.36
CA GLN A 67 -48.51 16.37 -35.58
C GLN A 67 -47.18 16.81 -34.93
N PRO A 68 -46.88 16.36 -33.70
CA PRO A 68 -45.59 16.64 -33.10
C PRO A 68 -44.48 16.07 -33.99
N PRO A 69 -43.35 16.77 -34.14
CA PRO A 69 -42.25 16.33 -35.00
C PRO A 69 -41.76 14.94 -34.55
N SER A 70 -41.53 14.09 -35.54
CA SER A 70 -41.04 12.73 -35.40
C SER A 70 -39.70 12.67 -34.65
N GLN A 71 -39.56 11.59 -33.90
CA GLN A 71 -38.51 11.28 -32.93
C GLN A 71 -37.18 10.86 -33.60
N GLU A 72 -36.77 11.50 -34.71
CA GLU A 72 -35.66 11.02 -35.56
C GLU A 72 -34.33 11.80 -35.42
N ASP A 73 -34.23 12.81 -34.55
CA ASP A 73 -32.98 13.56 -34.27
C ASP A 73 -32.61 13.56 -32.77
N ALA A 74 -32.70 12.41 -32.09
CA ALA A 74 -32.16 12.30 -30.73
C ALA A 74 -30.63 12.14 -30.80
N SER A 75 -29.88 13.21 -30.55
CA SER A 75 -28.42 13.16 -30.43
C SER A 75 -28.00 12.13 -29.37
N HIS A 76 -27.27 11.08 -29.75
CA HIS A 76 -26.77 10.02 -28.87
C HIS A 76 -25.56 10.46 -28.04
N TRP A 77 -25.66 11.60 -27.36
CA TRP A 77 -24.57 12.17 -26.56
C TRP A 77 -24.14 11.23 -25.42
N GLU A 78 -25.02 10.36 -24.93
CA GLU A 78 -24.76 9.37 -23.89
C GLU A 78 -23.75 8.28 -24.29
N GLN A 79 -23.47 8.15 -25.59
CA GLN A 79 -22.46 7.24 -26.13
C GLN A 79 -21.13 7.93 -26.46
N GLU A 80 -21.07 9.27 -26.36
CA GLU A 80 -19.84 10.01 -26.61
C GLU A 80 -18.77 9.69 -25.56
N ALA A 81 -17.51 9.75 -25.99
CA ALA A 81 -16.38 9.54 -25.11
C ALA A 81 -16.24 10.68 -24.08
N ILE A 82 -15.76 10.34 -22.90
CA ILE A 82 -15.51 11.32 -21.83
C ILE A 82 -14.24 12.10 -22.18
N GLY A 83 -14.39 13.41 -22.37
CA GLY A 83 -13.29 14.33 -22.71
C GLY A 83 -12.74 15.10 -21.50
N GLY A 84 -13.45 15.10 -20.37
CA GLY A 84 -13.01 15.81 -19.17
C GLY A 84 -13.73 15.39 -17.90
N LEU A 85 -13.05 15.57 -16.77
CA LEU A 85 -13.48 15.18 -15.43
C LEU A 85 -13.07 16.28 -14.43
N CYS A 86 -13.97 16.66 -13.52
CA CYS A 86 -13.62 17.47 -12.35
C CYS A 86 -14.36 16.98 -11.10
N VAL A 87 -13.70 16.99 -9.96
CA VAL A 87 -14.26 16.55 -8.67
C VAL A 87 -14.51 17.78 -7.80
N SER A 88 -15.64 17.78 -7.08
CA SER A 88 -15.95 18.80 -6.07
C SER A 88 -14.91 18.80 -4.94
N ARG A 89 -14.68 19.96 -4.30
CA ARG A 89 -13.76 20.05 -3.15
C ARG A 89 -14.16 19.12 -2.00
N SER A 90 -15.45 18.86 -1.81
CA SER A 90 -15.95 17.93 -0.79
C SER A 90 -15.75 16.46 -1.16
N GLY A 91 -15.54 16.15 -2.44
CA GLY A 91 -15.45 14.79 -2.96
C GLY A 91 -16.78 14.06 -3.09
N HIS A 92 -17.91 14.69 -2.74
CA HIS A 92 -19.24 14.07 -2.77
C HIS A 92 -19.91 14.10 -4.14
N MET A 93 -19.45 14.99 -5.03
CA MET A 93 -19.89 15.06 -6.42
C MET A 93 -18.69 15.20 -7.36
N PHE A 94 -18.89 14.81 -8.61
CA PHE A 94 -17.96 15.06 -9.70
C PHE A 94 -18.74 15.28 -11.01
N ALA A 95 -18.15 16.00 -11.96
CA ALA A 95 -18.74 16.24 -13.26
C ALA A 95 -17.85 15.66 -14.36
N THR A 96 -18.49 15.12 -15.39
CA THR A 96 -17.85 14.70 -16.65
C THR A 96 -18.42 15.50 -17.81
N ILE A 97 -17.61 15.68 -18.84
CA ILE A 97 -18.05 16.28 -20.11
C ILE A 97 -17.72 15.38 -21.28
N THR A 98 -18.60 15.40 -22.27
CA THR A 98 -18.33 14.93 -23.63
C THR A 98 -18.21 16.15 -24.54
N GLU A 99 -18.04 15.96 -25.85
CA GLU A 99 -17.98 17.08 -26.79
C GLU A 99 -19.24 17.96 -26.72
N SER A 100 -20.41 17.34 -26.56
CA SER A 100 -21.72 18.01 -26.59
C SER A 100 -22.46 18.07 -25.25
N SER A 101 -22.06 17.31 -24.23
CA SER A 101 -22.84 17.15 -22.99
C SER A 101 -22.04 17.39 -21.70
N ILE A 102 -22.79 17.60 -20.61
CA ILE A 102 -22.30 17.71 -19.25
C ILE A 102 -23.09 16.73 -18.39
N SER A 103 -22.42 15.87 -17.63
CA SER A 103 -23.04 14.97 -16.67
C SER A 103 -22.50 15.24 -15.27
N LEU A 104 -23.38 15.39 -14.29
CA LEU A 104 -23.05 15.54 -12.88
C LEU A 104 -23.38 14.26 -12.14
N TRP A 105 -22.46 13.83 -11.30
CA TRP A 105 -22.49 12.56 -10.60
C TRP A 105 -22.40 12.79 -9.09
N GLN A 106 -23.17 12.03 -8.34
CA GLN A 106 -22.92 11.79 -6.92
C GLN A 106 -21.85 10.71 -6.79
N THR A 107 -20.91 10.87 -5.85
CA THR A 107 -19.79 9.93 -5.70
C THR A 107 -20.19 8.65 -4.98
N ARG A 108 -21.06 8.73 -3.95
CA ARG A 108 -21.52 7.57 -3.17
C ARG A 108 -23.03 7.67 -2.83
N PRO A 109 -23.87 6.72 -3.28
CA PRO A 109 -23.59 5.76 -4.34
C PRO A 109 -23.20 6.49 -5.63
N THR A 110 -22.34 5.88 -6.45
CA THR A 110 -21.91 6.46 -7.72
C THR A 110 -23.07 6.44 -8.72
N ALA A 111 -23.64 7.60 -9.02
CA ALA A 111 -24.80 7.71 -9.91
C ALA A 111 -24.84 9.09 -10.60
N VAL A 112 -25.36 9.13 -11.83
CA VAL A 112 -25.69 10.38 -12.52
C VAL A 112 -26.91 11.01 -11.83
N VAL A 113 -26.77 12.26 -11.39
CA VAL A 113 -27.85 13.01 -10.72
C VAL A 113 -28.46 14.07 -11.63
N ALA A 114 -27.71 14.57 -12.61
CA ALA A 114 -28.20 15.50 -13.61
C ALA A 114 -27.33 15.44 -14.86
N ALA A 115 -27.92 15.69 -16.03
CA ALA A 115 -27.18 15.82 -17.27
C ALA A 115 -27.79 16.90 -18.16
N VAL A 116 -26.96 17.52 -18.99
CA VAL A 116 -27.34 18.56 -19.95
C VAL A 116 -26.68 18.26 -21.29
N ALA A 117 -27.50 18.00 -22.30
CA ALA A 117 -27.07 17.98 -23.70
C ALA A 117 -27.19 19.39 -24.30
N ARG A 118 -26.13 19.85 -24.98
CA ARG A 118 -26.15 21.15 -25.64
C ARG A 118 -26.87 21.03 -26.99
N SER A 119 -27.69 22.03 -27.32
CA SER A 119 -28.37 22.08 -28.61
C SER A 119 -27.38 22.26 -29.77
N ALA A 120 -27.78 21.85 -30.98
CA ALA A 120 -26.98 22.05 -32.19
C ALA A 120 -26.60 23.54 -32.39
N TYR A 121 -27.52 24.47 -32.09
CA TYR A 121 -27.25 25.91 -32.11
C TYR A 121 -26.16 26.33 -31.11
N SER A 122 -26.18 25.78 -29.89
CA SER A 122 -25.13 26.03 -28.90
C SER A 122 -23.78 25.52 -29.39
N MET A 123 -23.75 24.34 -30.02
CA MET A 123 -22.54 23.71 -30.54
C MET A 123 -21.92 24.49 -31.70
N THR A 124 -22.73 24.97 -32.65
CA THR A 124 -22.25 25.80 -33.76
C THR A 124 -21.79 27.18 -33.30
N THR A 125 -22.49 27.78 -32.32
CA THR A 125 -22.17 29.13 -31.82
C THR A 125 -20.93 29.15 -30.94
N TYR A 126 -20.88 28.29 -29.93
CA TYR A 126 -19.82 28.33 -28.90
C TYR A 126 -18.74 27.26 -29.10
N GLY A 127 -18.92 26.30 -30.00
CA GLY A 127 -18.00 25.18 -30.22
C GLY A 127 -18.13 24.05 -29.20
N PRO A 128 -17.42 22.92 -29.40
CA PRO A 128 -17.44 21.76 -28.51
C PRO A 128 -16.81 22.07 -27.14
N ASN A 129 -17.17 21.26 -26.14
CA ASN A 129 -16.61 21.33 -24.79
C ASN A 129 -15.15 20.84 -24.79
N VAL A 130 -14.28 21.51 -24.02
CA VAL A 130 -12.85 21.18 -23.90
C VAL A 130 -12.45 20.92 -22.45
N ALA A 131 -12.96 21.69 -21.50
CA ALA A 131 -12.67 21.50 -20.09
C ALA A 131 -13.86 21.88 -19.21
N VAL A 132 -13.97 21.23 -18.06
CA VAL A 132 -14.98 21.52 -17.05
C VAL A 132 -14.31 21.92 -15.75
N LEU A 133 -14.82 22.99 -15.14
CA LEU A 133 -14.38 23.53 -13.87
C LEU A 133 -15.60 23.57 -12.94
N MET A 134 -15.37 23.34 -11.67
CA MET A 134 -16.40 23.45 -10.65
C MET A 134 -15.98 24.54 -9.66
N HIS A 135 -16.91 25.44 -9.34
CA HIS A 135 -16.70 26.38 -8.27
C HIS A 135 -16.51 25.60 -6.96
N PRO A 136 -15.63 26.06 -6.06
CA PRO A 136 -15.33 25.33 -4.84
C PRO A 136 -16.48 24.89 -3.92
N ASP A 137 -17.59 25.62 -3.92
CA ASP A 137 -18.80 25.27 -3.16
C ASP A 137 -19.74 24.30 -3.92
N SER A 138 -19.34 23.88 -5.13
CA SER A 138 -20.09 23.00 -6.04
C SER A 138 -21.40 23.58 -6.59
N THR A 139 -21.63 24.90 -6.47
CA THR A 139 -22.87 25.56 -6.92
C THR A 139 -22.82 26.04 -8.37
N ILE A 140 -21.64 26.16 -8.96
CA ILE A 140 -21.46 26.63 -10.34
C ILE A 140 -20.52 25.68 -11.08
N LEU A 141 -20.91 25.27 -12.27
CA LEU A 141 -20.06 24.62 -13.26
C LEU A 141 -19.68 25.62 -14.35
N VAL A 142 -18.44 25.58 -14.79
CA VAL A 142 -17.95 26.38 -15.90
C VAL A 142 -17.36 25.46 -16.96
N VAL A 143 -17.85 25.55 -18.19
CA VAL A 143 -17.36 24.78 -19.32
C VAL A 143 -16.58 25.70 -20.26
N GLN A 144 -15.32 25.37 -20.49
CA GLN A 144 -14.48 25.99 -21.51
C GLN A 144 -14.76 25.33 -22.85
N THR A 145 -15.01 26.14 -23.87
CA THR A 145 -15.28 25.66 -25.23
C THR A 145 -14.15 25.97 -26.19
N LEU A 146 -14.09 25.23 -27.31
CA LEU A 146 -13.06 25.39 -28.34
C LEU A 146 -13.05 26.79 -28.96
N ASN A 147 -14.23 27.41 -29.14
CA ASN A 147 -14.32 28.76 -29.74
C ASN A 147 -14.08 29.87 -28.70
N GLY A 148 -13.49 29.58 -27.54
CA GLY A 148 -13.07 30.58 -26.55
C GLY A 148 -14.23 31.20 -25.74
N TYR A 149 -15.24 30.40 -25.39
CA TYR A 149 -16.29 30.80 -24.46
C TYR A 149 -16.14 30.06 -23.12
N LEU A 150 -16.57 30.70 -22.04
CA LEU A 150 -16.83 30.09 -20.75
C LEU A 150 -18.34 30.05 -20.51
N LEU A 151 -18.94 28.87 -20.57
CA LEU A 151 -20.36 28.65 -20.31
C LEU A 151 -20.56 28.36 -18.84
N THR A 152 -21.36 29.16 -18.14
CA THR A 152 -21.64 28.96 -16.71
C THR A 152 -23.00 28.32 -16.51
N TYR A 153 -23.05 27.34 -15.59
CA TYR A 153 -24.26 26.63 -15.20
C TYR A 153 -24.38 26.67 -13.68
N SER A 154 -25.55 26.99 -13.14
CA SER A 154 -25.80 26.81 -11.72
C SER A 154 -26.31 25.41 -11.42
N VAL A 155 -25.79 24.85 -10.34
CA VAL A 155 -26.20 23.61 -9.72
C VAL A 155 -27.02 23.97 -8.49
N ALA A 156 -28.26 23.52 -8.45
CA ALA A 156 -29.15 23.67 -7.30
C ALA A 156 -29.62 22.30 -6.84
N SER A 157 -29.50 22.03 -5.54
CA SER A 157 -30.02 20.82 -4.90
C SER A 157 -31.23 21.20 -4.08
N ASP A 158 -32.32 20.45 -4.20
CA ASP A 158 -33.46 20.56 -3.30
C ASP A 158 -33.34 19.49 -2.21
N PRO A 159 -33.08 19.87 -0.95
CA PRO A 159 -32.92 18.90 0.14
C PRO A 159 -34.23 18.18 0.50
N ALA A 160 -35.39 18.71 0.08
CA ALA A 160 -36.70 18.12 0.38
C ALA A 160 -37.11 17.04 -0.62
N THR A 161 -36.65 17.12 -1.88
CA THR A 161 -36.99 16.15 -2.92
C THR A 161 -35.93 15.07 -3.05
N ARG A 162 -36.41 13.82 -3.15
CA ARG A 162 -35.58 12.61 -3.14
C ARG A 162 -35.88 11.80 -4.37
N VAL A 163 -34.87 11.52 -5.19
CA VAL A 163 -35.04 10.78 -6.46
C VAL A 163 -35.05 9.28 -6.20
N TYR A 164 -34.13 8.79 -5.36
CA TYR A 164 -33.99 7.38 -5.03
C TYR A 164 -33.53 7.20 -3.59
N GLN A 165 -34.03 6.17 -2.89
CA GLN A 165 -33.62 5.83 -1.53
C GLN A 165 -33.23 4.35 -1.43
N GLN A 166 -32.00 4.08 -1.00
CA GLN A 166 -31.53 2.73 -0.76
C GLN A 166 -32.08 2.20 0.57
N ARG A 167 -32.67 1.00 0.56
CA ARG A 167 -33.11 0.27 1.76
C ARG A 167 -32.15 -0.88 2.05
N PHE A 168 -31.73 -1.03 3.30
CA PHE A 168 -30.92 -2.15 3.75
C PHE A 168 -31.81 -3.14 4.52
N ASP A 169 -31.81 -4.42 4.12
CA ASP A 169 -32.46 -5.49 4.88
C ASP A 169 -31.61 -5.84 6.11
N HIS A 170 -32.13 -5.56 7.31
CA HIS A 170 -31.47 -5.86 8.59
C HIS A 170 -31.90 -7.21 9.19
N SER A 171 -32.23 -8.20 8.35
CA SER A 171 -32.77 -9.50 8.77
C SER A 171 -31.81 -10.39 9.58
N THR A 172 -30.57 -9.96 9.83
CA THR A 172 -29.57 -10.70 10.63
C THR A 172 -29.50 -10.30 12.11
N HIS A 173 -30.29 -9.34 12.59
CA HIS A 173 -30.40 -9.03 14.03
C HIS A 173 -31.73 -9.53 14.63
N PRO A 174 -31.72 -10.43 15.64
CA PRO A 174 -32.95 -10.86 16.28
C PRO A 174 -33.53 -9.74 17.17
N ARG A 175 -34.71 -9.26 16.78
CA ARG A 175 -35.80 -8.69 17.61
C ARG A 175 -35.38 -7.85 18.85
N ARG A 176 -35.00 -6.58 18.66
CA ARG A 176 -35.36 -5.52 19.65
C ARG A 176 -35.26 -4.03 19.22
N GLN A 177 -35.28 -3.67 17.93
CA GLN A 177 -35.16 -2.25 17.53
C GLN A 177 -36.12 -1.86 16.38
N GLN A 178 -37.41 -2.21 16.47
CA GLN A 178 -38.40 -1.91 15.42
C GLN A 178 -39.11 -0.54 15.54
N LEU A 179 -38.91 0.24 16.61
CA LEU A 179 -39.72 1.45 16.86
C LEU A 179 -38.99 2.80 16.72
N ALA A 180 -37.67 2.82 16.51
CA ALA A 180 -36.88 4.07 16.43
C ALA A 180 -36.18 4.31 15.07
N HIS A 181 -36.55 3.58 14.01
CA HIS A 181 -35.80 3.56 12.75
C HIS A 181 -36.43 4.32 11.57
N PHE A 182 -37.55 5.04 11.77
CA PHE A 182 -38.26 5.67 10.65
C PHE A 182 -37.86 7.12 10.35
N SER A 183 -37.14 7.82 11.22
CA SER A 183 -36.92 9.27 11.06
C SER A 183 -35.47 9.72 10.86
N ALA A 184 -34.46 8.88 11.12
CA ALA A 184 -33.04 9.27 11.06
C ALA A 184 -32.22 8.60 9.94
N VAL A 185 -32.73 7.52 9.35
CA VAL A 185 -32.14 6.79 8.20
C VAL A 185 -32.45 7.51 6.87
N GLU A 186 -33.18 8.62 6.95
CA GLU A 186 -33.84 9.23 5.81
C GLU A 186 -32.94 10.15 4.98
N GLU A 187 -31.99 10.91 5.55
CA GLU A 187 -31.20 11.87 4.75
C GLU A 187 -29.94 11.26 4.09
N ALA A 188 -29.30 10.26 4.69
CA ALA A 188 -28.02 9.72 4.21
C ALA A 188 -28.13 8.65 3.10
N ASN A 189 -29.33 8.08 2.89
CA ASN A 189 -29.56 6.98 1.94
C ASN A 189 -30.12 7.44 0.59
N VAL A 190 -29.95 8.71 0.25
CA VAL A 190 -30.73 9.36 -0.78
C VAL A 190 -29.85 9.91 -1.89
N VAL A 191 -30.26 9.62 -3.12
CA VAL A 191 -29.81 10.36 -4.30
C VAL A 191 -30.68 11.62 -4.37
N GLY A 192 -30.04 12.77 -4.10
CA GLY A 192 -30.73 14.06 -4.06
C GLY A 192 -31.18 14.52 -5.44
N ASP A 193 -32.26 15.28 -5.49
CA ASP A 193 -32.70 15.94 -6.72
C ASP A 193 -31.81 17.17 -6.99
N ILE A 194 -31.03 17.09 -8.07
CA ILE A 194 -30.11 18.13 -8.46
C ILE A 194 -30.52 18.64 -9.84
N SER A 195 -30.66 19.96 -9.96
CA SER A 195 -30.95 20.63 -11.22
C SER A 195 -29.76 21.45 -11.70
N ILE A 196 -29.47 21.36 -13.00
CA ILE A 196 -28.45 22.16 -13.68
C ILE A 196 -29.15 23.16 -14.58
N ARG A 197 -28.81 24.45 -14.46
CA ARG A 197 -29.40 25.52 -15.27
C ARG A 197 -28.31 26.37 -15.91
N PHE A 198 -28.36 26.53 -17.22
CA PHE A 198 -27.49 27.47 -17.94
C PHE A 198 -27.73 28.90 -17.46
N ARG A 199 -26.65 29.66 -17.22
CA ARG A 199 -26.71 31.05 -16.77
C ARG A 199 -26.28 32.03 -17.83
N MET A 200 -25.05 31.93 -18.30
CA MET A 200 -24.50 32.85 -19.28
C MET A 200 -23.30 32.26 -20.03
N ALA A 201 -23.00 32.83 -21.20
CA ALA A 201 -21.80 32.57 -21.98
C ALA A 201 -20.88 33.80 -21.93
N ILE A 202 -19.66 33.62 -21.45
CA ILE A 202 -18.65 34.68 -21.39
C ILE A 202 -17.67 34.47 -22.55
N LYS A 203 -17.63 35.41 -23.51
CA LYS A 203 -16.69 35.37 -24.63
C LYS A 203 -15.36 35.98 -24.21
N ILE A 204 -14.28 35.23 -24.38
CA ILE A 204 -12.90 35.73 -24.27
C ILE A 204 -12.35 35.92 -25.68
N GLU A 205 -12.35 37.16 -26.18
CA GLU A 205 -11.92 37.48 -27.54
C GLU A 205 -10.45 37.12 -27.79
N SER A 206 -9.61 37.25 -26.76
CA SER A 206 -8.19 36.91 -26.79
C SER A 206 -7.89 35.40 -26.83
N GLY A 207 -8.91 34.54 -26.88
CA GLY A 207 -8.80 33.09 -26.77
C GLY A 207 -8.46 32.63 -25.35
N ILE A 208 -8.72 31.36 -25.05
CA ILE A 208 -8.51 30.78 -23.72
C ILE A 208 -7.48 29.66 -23.83
N VAL A 209 -6.40 29.77 -23.08
CA VAL A 209 -5.44 28.68 -22.87
C VAL A 209 -5.98 27.75 -21.78
N LYS A 210 -6.15 28.30 -20.57
CA LYS A 210 -6.59 27.59 -19.38
C LYS A 210 -7.39 28.53 -18.49
N ALA A 211 -8.34 27.98 -17.73
CA ALA A 211 -9.07 28.71 -16.71
C ALA A 211 -9.09 27.96 -15.38
N LEU A 212 -9.20 28.71 -14.28
CA LEU A 212 -9.34 28.20 -12.91
C LEU A 212 -10.55 28.86 -12.25
N ALA A 213 -11.40 28.07 -11.61
CA ALA A 213 -12.51 28.54 -10.79
C ALA A 213 -12.08 28.61 -9.31
N LEU A 214 -11.85 29.82 -8.80
CA LEU A 214 -11.47 30.07 -7.41
C LEU A 214 -12.67 30.55 -6.59
N ASP A 215 -12.51 30.64 -5.27
CA ASP A 215 -13.58 31.00 -4.33
C ASP A 215 -14.16 32.42 -4.58
N GLN A 216 -13.39 33.35 -5.17
CA GLN A 216 -13.81 34.74 -5.39
C GLN A 216 -13.92 35.14 -6.87
N GLU A 217 -13.21 34.42 -7.75
CA GLU A 217 -13.09 34.80 -9.17
C GLU A 217 -12.69 33.62 -10.05
N LEU A 218 -12.90 33.80 -11.35
CA LEU A 218 -12.30 33.02 -12.42
C LEU A 218 -10.97 33.65 -12.81
N ILE A 219 -9.90 32.85 -12.87
CA ILE A 219 -8.62 33.26 -13.46
C ILE A 219 -8.51 32.61 -14.83
N VAL A 220 -8.27 33.40 -15.87
CA VAL A 220 -8.22 32.97 -17.27
C VAL A 220 -6.88 33.39 -17.88
N ALA A 221 -6.13 32.43 -18.41
CA ALA A 221 -4.96 32.69 -19.25
C ALA A 221 -5.39 32.84 -20.71
N THR A 222 -4.98 33.94 -21.33
CA THR A 222 -5.37 34.29 -22.71
C THR A 222 -4.29 33.92 -23.73
N VAL A 223 -4.71 33.63 -24.97
CA VAL A 223 -3.80 33.25 -26.06
C VAL A 223 -3.09 34.48 -26.65
N LYS A 224 -3.84 35.52 -27.05
CA LYS A 224 -3.27 36.71 -27.69
C LYS A 224 -4.02 38.00 -27.31
N PRO A 225 -3.38 38.97 -26.62
CA PRO A 225 -2.03 38.87 -26.05
C PRO A 225 -1.97 37.85 -24.89
N PRO A 226 -0.78 37.26 -24.61
CA PRO A 226 -0.59 36.45 -23.41
C PRO A 226 -0.76 37.28 -22.13
N ALA A 227 -1.83 37.02 -21.40
CA ALA A 227 -2.21 37.75 -20.20
C ALA A 227 -2.98 36.86 -19.21
N ILE A 228 -3.10 37.34 -17.97
CA ILE A 228 -3.97 36.77 -16.96
C ILE A 228 -5.14 37.73 -16.74
N GLN A 229 -6.36 37.24 -16.99
CA GLN A 229 -7.61 37.95 -16.75
C GLN A 229 -8.33 37.34 -15.55
N CYS A 230 -8.59 38.16 -14.54
CA CYS A 230 -9.35 37.81 -13.34
C CYS A 230 -10.79 38.35 -13.49
N ILE A 231 -11.78 37.48 -13.43
CA ILE A 231 -13.21 37.79 -13.59
C ILE A 231 -13.92 37.41 -12.28
N ARG A 232 -14.39 38.39 -11.52
CA ARG A 232 -15.03 38.10 -10.23
C ARG A 232 -16.43 37.54 -10.40
N TRP A 233 -16.85 36.70 -9.45
CA TRP A 233 -18.23 36.18 -9.41
C TRP A 233 -19.26 37.28 -9.11
N ALA A 234 -18.88 38.26 -8.29
CA ALA A 234 -19.69 39.43 -7.94
C ALA A 234 -18.90 40.74 -8.19
N PRO A 235 -19.56 41.83 -8.65
CA PRO A 235 -18.91 43.11 -8.90
C PRO A 235 -18.47 43.82 -7.59
N GLU A 236 -17.31 44.49 -7.61
CA GLU A 236 -16.88 45.37 -6.50
C GLU A 236 -17.74 46.64 -6.44
N ALA A 237 -17.72 47.34 -5.29
CA ALA A 237 -18.31 48.67 -5.14
C ALA A 237 -17.80 49.71 -6.17
N SER A 238 -16.63 49.45 -6.78
CA SER A 238 -16.02 50.25 -7.86
C SER A 238 -16.56 49.94 -9.26
N GLY A 239 -17.47 48.97 -9.42
CA GLY A 239 -18.15 48.62 -10.67
C GLY A 239 -17.33 47.80 -11.68
N THR A 240 -16.02 47.61 -11.49
CA THR A 240 -15.18 46.80 -12.39
C THR A 240 -15.12 45.34 -11.94
N GLN A 241 -15.70 44.44 -12.73
CA GLN A 241 -15.73 43.00 -12.45
C GLN A 241 -14.50 42.26 -12.98
N THR A 242 -13.73 42.87 -13.88
CA THR A 242 -12.59 42.27 -14.57
C THR A 242 -11.29 43.06 -14.35
N LYS A 243 -10.20 42.35 -14.07
CA LYS A 243 -8.84 42.90 -13.97
C LYS A 243 -7.91 42.07 -14.86
N SER A 244 -7.05 42.70 -15.64
CA SER A 244 -6.14 42.00 -16.56
C SER A 244 -4.70 42.51 -16.42
N GLU A 245 -3.74 41.59 -16.43
CA GLU A 245 -2.31 41.91 -16.40
C GLU A 245 -1.54 41.07 -17.42
N LEU A 246 -0.65 41.71 -18.19
CA LEU A 246 0.16 41.05 -19.21
C LEU A 246 1.18 40.09 -18.58
N LEU A 247 1.34 38.91 -19.20
CA LEU A 247 2.25 37.87 -18.68
C LEU A 247 3.71 38.36 -18.59
N THR A 248 4.14 39.17 -19.55
CA THR A 248 5.50 39.77 -19.56
C THR A 248 5.78 40.65 -18.37
N ARG A 249 4.76 41.25 -17.76
CA ARG A 249 4.90 42.11 -16.58
C ARG A 249 4.97 41.32 -15.28
N ILE A 250 4.29 40.18 -15.26
CA ILE A 250 4.20 39.29 -14.09
C ILE A 250 5.50 38.49 -13.95
N LEU A 251 5.90 37.79 -15.01
CA LEU A 251 7.02 36.83 -14.98
C LEU A 251 8.33 37.38 -15.57
N ASN A 252 8.34 38.60 -16.14
CA ASN A 252 9.46 39.16 -16.89
C ASN A 252 9.91 38.31 -18.10
N VAL A 253 8.97 37.57 -18.71
CA VAL A 253 9.23 36.71 -19.90
C VAL A 253 9.09 37.47 -21.23
N PRO A 254 9.68 36.98 -22.34
CA PRO A 254 9.50 37.56 -23.67
C PRO A 254 8.03 37.58 -24.14
N LYS A 255 7.65 38.57 -24.97
CA LYS A 255 6.26 38.74 -25.47
C LYS A 255 5.68 37.56 -26.25
N LYS A 256 6.53 36.65 -26.75
CA LYS A 256 6.12 35.46 -27.51
C LYS A 256 5.72 34.29 -26.61
N VAL A 257 6.11 34.32 -25.34
CA VAL A 257 5.85 33.24 -24.39
C VAL A 257 4.39 33.33 -23.92
N SER A 258 3.68 32.21 -23.98
CA SER A 258 2.34 32.05 -23.43
C SER A 258 2.34 31.03 -22.30
N LEU A 259 1.23 30.90 -21.59
CA LEU A 259 1.03 29.79 -20.65
C LEU A 259 0.60 28.52 -21.39
N VAL A 260 0.88 27.37 -20.79
CA VAL A 260 0.49 26.03 -21.25
C VAL A 260 -0.41 25.36 -20.21
N ASP A 261 -0.06 25.46 -18.93
CA ASP A 261 -0.86 24.91 -17.84
C ASP A 261 -0.83 25.81 -16.60
N MET A 262 -1.85 25.65 -15.76
CA MET A 262 -2.00 26.40 -14.52
C MET A 262 -2.67 25.53 -13.45
N VAL A 263 -2.11 25.55 -12.24
CA VAL A 263 -2.65 24.87 -11.07
C VAL A 263 -2.69 25.85 -9.89
N TYR A 264 -3.71 25.74 -9.04
CA TYR A 264 -3.80 26.49 -7.79
C TYR A 264 -4.00 25.51 -6.64
N ASP A 265 -3.22 25.70 -5.58
CA ASP A 265 -3.42 25.03 -4.30
C ASP A 265 -3.83 26.04 -3.22
N ARG A 266 -4.94 25.76 -2.55
CA ARG A 266 -5.50 26.63 -1.50
C ARG A 266 -4.71 26.58 -0.20
N ALA A 267 -4.17 25.42 0.17
CA ALA A 267 -3.50 25.23 1.45
C ALA A 267 -2.13 25.93 1.49
N MET A 268 -1.40 25.91 0.38
CA MET A 268 -0.18 26.72 0.18
C MET A 268 -0.49 28.15 -0.29
N ASN A 269 -1.72 28.42 -0.73
CA ASN A 269 -2.11 29.65 -1.41
C ASN A 269 -1.14 30.05 -2.53
N LEU A 270 -0.83 29.07 -3.38
CA LEU A 270 0.20 29.16 -4.41
C LEU A 270 -0.39 28.76 -5.77
N LEU A 271 -0.10 29.56 -6.80
CA LEU A 271 -0.34 29.17 -8.19
C LEU A 271 0.97 28.63 -8.79
N ILE A 272 0.85 27.60 -9.63
CA ILE A 272 1.95 27.14 -10.47
C ILE A 272 1.58 27.35 -11.91
N TRP A 273 2.43 28.07 -12.64
CA TRP A 273 2.25 28.38 -14.05
C TRP A 273 3.36 27.75 -14.88
N LEU A 274 2.96 27.06 -15.95
CA LEU A 274 3.86 26.53 -16.96
C LEU A 274 3.81 27.39 -18.22
N THR A 275 4.97 27.71 -18.76
CA THR A 275 5.11 28.54 -19.97
C THR A 275 5.45 27.72 -21.21
N SER A 276 5.23 28.29 -22.39
CA SER A 276 5.44 27.63 -23.70
C SER A 276 6.90 27.35 -24.05
N ASN A 277 7.85 27.82 -23.24
CA ASN A 277 9.29 27.53 -23.33
C ASN A 277 9.74 26.53 -22.24
N GLY A 278 8.79 25.82 -21.62
CA GLY A 278 9.08 24.77 -20.65
C GLY A 278 9.52 25.22 -19.26
N GLN A 279 9.40 26.51 -18.91
CA GLN A 279 9.72 27.00 -17.56
C GLN A 279 8.53 26.82 -16.61
N ALA A 280 8.81 26.60 -15.32
CA ALA A 280 7.79 26.53 -14.27
C ALA A 280 7.98 27.63 -13.22
N TYR A 281 6.89 28.31 -12.90
CA TYR A 281 6.86 29.44 -11.98
C TYR A 281 5.94 29.18 -10.79
N ALA A 282 6.44 29.46 -9.59
CA ALA A 282 5.67 29.55 -8.36
C ALA A 282 5.17 30.99 -8.22
N VAL A 283 3.85 31.19 -8.20
CA VAL A 283 3.22 32.50 -8.31
C VAL A 283 2.29 32.76 -7.15
N GLN A 284 2.48 33.91 -6.50
CA GLN A 284 1.62 34.41 -5.43
C GLN A 284 0.88 35.66 -5.88
N ARG A 285 -0.31 35.86 -5.31
CA ARG A 285 -1.03 37.11 -5.46
C ARG A 285 -0.38 38.17 -4.57
N ALA A 286 -0.17 39.37 -5.11
CA ALA A 286 0.41 40.46 -4.33
C ALA A 286 -0.52 40.83 -3.16
N PRO A 287 -0.01 40.97 -1.92
CA PRO A 287 -0.80 41.41 -0.79
C PRO A 287 -1.31 42.82 -1.04
N GLY A 288 -2.62 43.04 -0.85
CA GLY A 288 -3.26 44.35 -1.04
C GLY A 288 -2.80 45.35 0.02
N GLY A 289 -1.66 46.02 -0.18
CA GLY A 289 -1.21 47.13 0.65
C GLY A 289 -2.00 48.42 0.40
N GLN A 290 -2.17 49.19 1.47
CA GLN A 290 -2.82 50.51 1.55
C GLN A 290 -2.33 51.49 0.44
N GLU A 291 -3.20 52.45 0.11
CA GLU A 291 -3.25 53.26 -1.11
C GLU A 291 -2.14 54.33 -1.29
N GLU A 292 -0.86 54.00 -1.12
CA GLU A 292 0.23 54.98 -1.27
C GLU A 292 1.28 54.56 -2.30
N SER A 293 0.93 54.50 -3.59
CA SER A 293 1.91 54.68 -4.69
C SER A 293 1.24 54.85 -6.06
N GLU A 294 1.72 55.81 -6.87
CA GLU A 294 1.26 56.09 -8.26
C GLU A 294 1.70 55.05 -9.31
N ALA A 295 2.48 54.02 -8.93
CA ALA A 295 2.85 52.94 -9.84
C ALA A 295 1.67 51.95 -10.03
N PRO A 296 1.39 51.47 -11.26
CA PRO A 296 0.34 50.49 -11.45
C PRO A 296 0.62 49.25 -10.60
N LYS A 297 -0.30 48.83 -9.73
CA LYS A 297 -0.09 47.69 -8.82
C LYS A 297 0.11 46.40 -9.63
N LYS A 298 1.17 45.64 -9.36
CA LYS A 298 1.31 44.25 -9.86
C LYS A 298 0.31 43.38 -9.11
N LEU A 299 -0.49 42.58 -9.83
CA LEU A 299 -1.47 41.67 -9.22
C LEU A 299 -0.79 40.38 -8.74
N PHE A 300 0.28 39.98 -9.42
CA PHE A 300 0.97 38.72 -9.17
C PHE A 300 2.49 38.91 -9.09
N HIS A 301 3.13 38.06 -8.30
CA HIS A 301 4.58 37.92 -8.22
C HIS A 301 4.93 36.46 -8.49
N GLY A 302 5.79 36.22 -9.48
CA GLY A 302 6.20 34.87 -9.88
C GLY A 302 7.70 34.66 -9.76
N HIS A 303 8.11 33.50 -9.25
CA HIS A 303 9.48 33.05 -9.16
C HIS A 303 9.69 31.79 -10.00
N CYS A 304 10.67 31.79 -10.90
CA CYS A 304 11.03 30.63 -11.70
C CYS A 304 11.77 29.60 -10.83
N PHE A 305 11.25 28.38 -10.71
CA PHE A 305 11.93 27.31 -9.94
C PHE A 305 12.43 26.17 -10.84
N HIS A 306 11.95 26.09 -12.08
CA HIS A 306 12.42 25.15 -13.08
C HIS A 306 12.70 25.90 -14.37
N ASP A 307 13.95 25.80 -14.82
CA ASP A 307 14.44 26.40 -16.06
C ASP A 307 15.14 25.32 -16.88
N PRO A 308 14.57 24.88 -18.02
CA PRO A 308 15.10 23.77 -18.79
C PRO A 308 16.42 24.18 -19.47
N LYS A 309 17.46 23.35 -19.35
CA LYS A 309 18.76 23.61 -19.99
C LYS A 309 18.87 23.01 -21.38
N SER A 310 18.04 22.00 -21.66
CA SER A 310 17.98 21.28 -22.92
C SER A 310 16.54 21.14 -23.38
N ASP A 311 16.33 20.95 -24.69
CA ASP A 311 15.01 20.82 -25.30
C ASP A 311 14.20 19.62 -24.73
N GLY A 312 14.84 18.65 -24.09
CA GLY A 312 14.18 17.51 -23.44
C GLY A 312 13.70 17.80 -22.01
N GLU A 313 14.20 18.84 -21.35
CA GLU A 313 13.88 19.15 -19.95
C GLU A 313 12.63 20.03 -19.80
N GLU A 314 12.01 20.46 -20.91
CA GLU A 314 10.86 21.36 -20.89
C GLU A 314 9.69 20.80 -20.04
N ALA A 315 9.21 21.61 -19.10
CA ALA A 315 8.07 21.25 -18.26
C ALA A 315 6.75 21.16 -19.04
N LEU A 316 6.04 20.03 -18.91
CA LEU A 316 4.77 19.76 -19.59
C LEU A 316 3.55 19.75 -18.66
N LYS A 317 3.70 19.24 -17.44
CA LYS A 317 2.62 19.14 -16.43
C LYS A 317 3.18 19.39 -15.04
N VAL A 318 2.29 19.83 -14.14
CA VAL A 318 2.63 20.12 -12.74
C VAL A 318 1.60 19.55 -11.77
N ALA A 319 2.07 19.21 -10.57
CA ALA A 319 1.22 18.84 -9.44
C ALA A 319 1.75 19.48 -8.15
N VAL A 320 0.85 19.77 -7.21
CA VAL A 320 1.18 20.36 -5.90
C VAL A 320 0.85 19.38 -4.79
N ASN A 321 1.75 19.25 -3.81
CA ASN A 321 1.51 18.54 -2.58
C ASN A 321 1.67 19.49 -1.39
N ALA A 322 0.56 20.10 -0.97
CA ALA A 322 0.55 21.06 0.13
C ALA A 322 0.91 20.45 1.49
N ARG A 323 0.66 19.15 1.67
CA ARG A 323 0.92 18.45 2.93
C ARG A 323 2.42 18.32 3.22
N PHE A 324 3.22 18.22 2.16
CA PHE A 324 4.68 18.06 2.22
C PHE A 324 5.44 19.26 1.62
N SER A 325 4.73 20.32 1.22
CA SER A 325 5.30 21.48 0.52
C SER A 325 6.10 21.09 -0.74
N LEU A 326 5.63 20.12 -1.52
CA LEU A 326 6.31 19.67 -2.74
C LEU A 326 5.64 20.20 -4.00
N LEU A 327 6.45 20.54 -5.00
CA LEU A 327 6.03 20.90 -6.34
C LEU A 327 6.61 19.89 -7.32
N THR A 328 5.78 19.25 -8.13
CA THR A 328 6.22 18.22 -9.07
C THR A 328 6.05 18.70 -10.50
N VAL A 329 7.07 18.47 -11.33
CA VAL A 329 7.12 18.82 -12.75
C VAL A 329 7.41 17.55 -13.54
N SER A 330 6.66 17.32 -14.63
CA SER A 330 7.04 16.33 -15.64
C SER A 330 7.67 17.00 -16.84
N CYS A 331 8.75 16.45 -17.35
CA CYS A 331 9.52 16.98 -18.48
C CYS A 331 9.20 16.25 -19.79
N ALA A 332 9.55 16.86 -20.93
CA ALA A 332 9.32 16.32 -22.27
C ALA A 332 10.08 15.00 -22.55
N ASN A 333 11.23 14.79 -21.91
CA ASN A 333 11.98 13.53 -21.94
C ASN A 333 11.35 12.40 -21.09
N GLY A 334 10.22 12.66 -20.42
CA GLY A 334 9.51 11.72 -19.56
C GLY A 334 9.93 11.75 -18.09
N GLU A 335 10.95 12.52 -17.73
CA GLU A 335 11.41 12.63 -16.34
C GLU A 335 10.37 13.33 -15.45
N VAL A 336 10.29 12.90 -14.19
CA VAL A 336 9.44 13.54 -13.18
C VAL A 336 10.32 14.05 -12.05
N LEU A 337 10.35 15.37 -11.88
CA LEU A 337 11.19 16.10 -10.94
C LEU A 337 10.33 16.64 -9.79
N VAL A 338 10.80 16.49 -8.56
CA VAL A 338 10.12 16.96 -7.35
C VAL A 338 10.98 18.00 -6.66
N TYR A 339 10.39 19.16 -6.41
CA TYR A 339 10.99 20.33 -5.77
C TYR A 339 10.36 20.56 -4.40
N THR A 340 11.15 21.05 -3.44
CA THR A 340 10.69 21.33 -2.08
C THR A 340 10.53 22.84 -1.89
N ALA A 341 9.31 23.31 -1.68
CA ALA A 341 9.02 24.72 -1.42
C ALA A 341 9.33 25.08 0.05
N LYS A 342 10.58 25.50 0.31
CA LYS A 342 11.03 25.92 1.66
C LYS A 342 10.47 27.27 2.07
N ASP A 343 10.33 28.16 1.11
CA ASP A 343 9.55 29.39 1.23
C ASP A 343 8.74 29.64 -0.04
N TYR A 344 7.78 30.56 0.06
CA TYR A 344 6.92 30.92 -1.06
C TYR A 344 7.44 32.14 -1.84
N THR A 345 8.67 32.58 -1.52
CA THR A 345 9.35 33.73 -2.12
C THR A 345 10.44 33.32 -3.11
N GLY A 346 10.58 32.03 -3.38
CA GLY A 346 11.42 31.50 -4.46
C GLY A 346 12.42 30.42 -4.06
N ASN A 347 12.57 30.10 -2.77
CA ASN A 347 13.44 29.02 -2.33
C ASN A 347 12.76 27.66 -2.53
N VAL A 348 12.84 27.18 -3.77
CA VAL A 348 12.23 25.93 -4.21
C VAL A 348 13.30 25.02 -4.85
N PRO A 349 14.25 24.47 -4.07
CA PRO A 349 15.28 23.58 -4.60
C PRO A 349 14.71 22.25 -5.12
N LEU A 350 15.39 21.66 -6.12
CA LEU A 350 15.14 20.29 -6.56
C LEU A 350 15.46 19.33 -5.40
N SER A 351 14.49 18.49 -5.04
CA SER A 351 14.62 17.49 -3.98
C SER A 351 15.05 16.14 -4.55
N GLN A 352 14.32 15.65 -5.56
CA GLN A 352 14.52 14.29 -6.09
C GLN A 352 13.98 14.16 -7.52
N LYS A 353 14.48 13.14 -8.21
CA LYS A 353 13.98 12.64 -9.49
C LYS A 353 13.33 11.27 -9.24
N LEU A 354 12.12 11.07 -9.76
CA LEU A 354 11.38 9.82 -9.57
C LEU A 354 11.88 8.73 -10.53
N ASP A 355 11.97 7.51 -10.03
CA ASP A 355 12.33 6.35 -10.83
C ASP A 355 11.13 5.90 -11.66
N LEU A 356 11.28 5.88 -12.98
CA LEU A 356 10.21 5.52 -13.90
C LEU A 356 10.13 3.99 -14.05
N PRO A 357 8.92 3.40 -14.03
CA PRO A 357 8.75 1.95 -14.14
C PRO A 357 9.03 1.39 -15.55
N ALA A 358 9.01 2.24 -16.58
CA ALA A 358 9.27 1.87 -17.97
C ALA A 358 9.83 3.06 -18.76
N SER A 359 10.38 2.79 -19.95
CA SER A 359 10.92 3.84 -20.82
C SER A 359 9.81 4.75 -21.39
N PRO A 360 10.11 6.02 -21.73
CA PRO A 360 9.14 6.94 -22.31
C PRO A 360 8.45 6.40 -23.59
N SER A 361 9.16 5.57 -24.37
CA SER A 361 8.61 4.90 -25.55
C SER A 361 7.51 3.89 -25.21
N SER A 362 7.61 3.24 -24.06
CA SER A 362 6.64 2.25 -23.59
C SER A 362 5.47 2.92 -22.88
N THR A 363 5.73 3.92 -22.05
CA THR A 363 4.69 4.63 -21.31
C THR A 363 3.81 5.53 -22.19
N GLY A 364 4.38 6.09 -23.26
CA GLY A 364 3.75 7.18 -24.02
C GLY A 364 3.77 8.49 -23.23
N ALA A 365 3.07 9.51 -23.74
CA ALA A 365 3.05 10.82 -23.09
C ALA A 365 2.25 10.82 -21.78
N LEU A 366 2.65 11.65 -20.83
CA LEU A 366 1.92 11.85 -19.58
C LEU A 366 0.62 12.65 -19.84
N THR A 367 -0.51 12.13 -19.37
CA THR A 367 -1.82 12.77 -19.55
C THR A 367 -2.22 13.64 -18.35
N PHE A 368 -2.02 13.14 -17.13
CA PHE A 368 -2.26 13.88 -15.88
C PHE A 368 -1.42 13.36 -14.71
N MET A 369 -1.24 14.20 -13.68
CA MET A 369 -0.62 13.85 -12.40
C MET A 369 -1.37 14.50 -11.25
N ASN A 370 -1.62 13.76 -10.18
CA ASN A 370 -2.28 14.29 -8.99
C ASN A 370 -1.88 13.53 -7.73
N TYR A 371 -1.63 14.29 -6.66
CA TYR A 371 -1.41 13.74 -5.34
C TYR A 371 -2.75 13.30 -4.70
N SER A 372 -2.67 12.24 -3.91
CA SER A 372 -3.71 11.84 -2.96
C SER A 372 -4.06 12.99 -2.00
N PRO A 373 -5.28 13.04 -1.45
CA PRO A 373 -5.71 14.15 -0.59
C PRO A 373 -4.87 14.35 0.69
N ASP A 374 -4.22 13.28 1.17
CA ASP A 374 -3.30 13.32 2.31
C ASP A 374 -1.82 13.47 1.89
N GLY A 375 -1.53 13.53 0.59
CA GLY A 375 -0.21 13.79 0.02
C GLY A 375 0.76 12.61 0.07
N TYR A 376 0.37 11.41 0.48
CA TYR A 376 1.29 10.28 0.65
C TYR A 376 1.55 9.46 -0.63
N CYS A 377 0.73 9.66 -1.67
CA CYS A 377 0.83 8.99 -2.96
C CYS A 377 0.67 9.97 -4.10
N LEU A 378 1.55 9.91 -5.10
CA LEU A 378 1.39 10.52 -6.42
C LEU A 378 0.84 9.48 -7.39
N PHE A 379 -0.23 9.84 -8.11
CA PHE A 379 -0.75 9.03 -9.22
C PHE A 379 -0.48 9.76 -10.54
N ALA A 380 -0.01 9.02 -11.54
CA ALA A 380 0.26 9.53 -12.88
C ALA A 380 -0.40 8.65 -13.94
N GLY A 381 -1.18 9.29 -14.81
CA GLY A 381 -1.76 8.69 -15.99
C GLY A 381 -0.91 8.94 -17.23
N TYR A 382 -0.81 7.93 -18.08
CA TYR A 382 -0.07 7.97 -19.34
C TYR A 382 -0.96 7.48 -20.49
N GLU A 383 -0.52 7.77 -21.71
CA GLU A 383 -1.17 7.29 -22.93
C GLU A 383 -1.26 5.78 -23.00
N ASN A 384 -0.26 5.06 -22.51
CA ASN A 384 -0.19 3.59 -22.58
C ASN A 384 -0.31 2.90 -21.20
N GLY A 385 -0.78 3.60 -20.16
CA GLY A 385 -0.96 3.02 -18.83
C GLY A 385 -0.98 4.03 -17.69
N TRP A 386 -0.68 3.59 -16.47
CA TRP A 386 -0.57 4.45 -15.29
C TRP A 386 0.45 3.90 -14.29
N THR A 387 0.88 4.74 -13.36
CA THR A 387 1.78 4.35 -12.26
C THR A 387 1.58 5.22 -11.03
N THR A 388 2.05 4.72 -9.90
CA THR A 388 2.01 5.38 -8.60
C THR A 388 3.39 5.46 -7.97
N TRP A 389 3.62 6.49 -7.17
CA TRP A 389 4.77 6.59 -6.28
C TRP A 389 4.32 7.00 -4.89
N SER A 390 5.05 6.54 -3.87
CA SER A 390 5.01 7.18 -2.55
C SER A 390 5.53 8.62 -2.63
N VAL A 391 5.25 9.42 -1.60
CA VAL A 391 5.59 10.84 -1.57
C VAL A 391 7.08 11.13 -1.76
N PHE A 392 7.96 10.24 -1.26
CA PHE A 392 9.42 10.35 -1.46
C PHE A 392 9.97 9.34 -2.47
N GLY A 393 9.13 8.91 -3.42
CA GLY A 393 9.58 8.31 -4.67
C GLY A 393 9.76 6.79 -4.68
N LYS A 394 9.37 6.04 -3.63
CA LYS A 394 9.20 4.57 -3.75
C LYS A 394 8.22 4.28 -4.89
N PRO A 395 8.60 3.48 -5.90
CA PRO A 395 7.65 3.00 -6.91
C PRO A 395 6.52 2.19 -6.26
N GLY A 396 5.30 2.44 -6.70
CA GLY A 396 4.10 1.70 -6.31
C GLY A 396 3.59 0.77 -7.42
N GLY A 397 2.28 0.56 -7.46
CA GLY A 397 1.63 -0.18 -8.54
C GLY A 397 1.67 0.58 -9.88
N ASN A 398 1.75 -0.16 -10.98
CA ASN A 398 1.72 0.36 -12.35
C ASN A 398 1.06 -0.66 -13.31
N SER A 399 0.70 -0.22 -14.50
CA SER A 399 0.05 -1.07 -15.51
C SER A 399 0.93 -1.52 -16.68
N PHE A 400 2.22 -1.19 -16.71
CA PHE A 400 3.06 -1.35 -17.91
C PHE A 400 3.50 -2.78 -18.22
N PHE A 401 3.33 -3.71 -17.27
CA PHE A 401 3.72 -5.11 -17.41
C PHE A 401 2.56 -6.05 -17.80
N VAL A 402 1.39 -5.50 -18.16
CA VAL A 402 0.24 -6.30 -18.65
C VAL A 402 0.45 -6.80 -20.06
N ASP A 403 -0.22 -7.91 -20.39
CA ASP A 403 -0.49 -8.33 -21.77
C ASP A 403 -1.56 -7.39 -22.39
N PRO A 404 -1.18 -6.51 -23.34
CA PRO A 404 -2.11 -5.55 -23.93
C PRO A 404 -3.19 -6.23 -24.77
N ASN A 405 -2.91 -7.41 -25.34
CA ASN A 405 -3.87 -8.13 -26.17
C ASN A 405 -5.02 -8.65 -25.31
N LEU A 406 -4.69 -9.19 -24.14
CA LEU A 406 -5.68 -9.69 -23.18
C LEU A 406 -6.50 -8.55 -22.58
N ALA A 407 -5.85 -7.43 -22.23
CA ALA A 407 -6.57 -6.25 -21.74
C ALA A 407 -7.54 -5.71 -22.80
N THR A 408 -7.13 -5.67 -24.06
CA THR A 408 -7.97 -5.21 -25.18
C THR A 408 -9.14 -6.16 -25.44
N SER A 409 -8.90 -7.48 -25.44
CA SER A 409 -9.98 -8.47 -25.63
C SER A 409 -11.03 -8.43 -24.53
N ASN A 410 -10.61 -8.11 -23.30
CA ASN A 410 -11.49 -7.97 -22.14
C ASN A 410 -12.13 -6.57 -22.04
N GLY A 411 -11.75 -5.63 -22.93
CA GLY A 411 -12.24 -4.25 -22.89
C GLY A 411 -11.76 -3.45 -21.67
N GLU A 412 -10.60 -3.78 -21.12
CA GLU A 412 -9.98 -3.20 -19.92
C GLU A 412 -9.10 -1.98 -20.26
N ASN A 413 -9.71 -0.96 -20.85
CA ASN A 413 -8.98 0.23 -21.34
C ASN A 413 -8.26 1.01 -20.23
N TRP A 414 -8.66 0.85 -18.97
CA TRP A 414 -7.99 1.45 -17.82
C TRP A 414 -6.55 0.96 -17.62
N LEU A 415 -6.18 -0.20 -18.20
CA LEU A 415 -4.81 -0.74 -18.17
C LEU A 415 -3.94 -0.23 -19.32
N THR A 416 -4.56 -0.05 -20.49
CA THR A 416 -3.86 0.26 -21.75
C THR A 416 -3.68 1.75 -21.98
N GLY A 417 -4.35 2.63 -21.21
CA GLY A 417 -4.16 4.08 -21.33
C GLY A 417 -5.25 4.89 -20.65
N VAL A 418 -4.86 5.95 -19.93
CA VAL A 418 -5.82 6.82 -19.21
C VAL A 418 -5.64 8.29 -19.63
N SER A 419 -6.76 8.97 -19.90
CA SER A 419 -6.79 10.38 -20.31
C SER A 419 -7.00 11.34 -19.14
N ASN A 420 -7.83 10.95 -18.18
CA ASN A 420 -8.16 11.75 -17.01
C ASN A 420 -8.28 10.85 -15.78
N GLY A 421 -7.98 11.43 -14.62
CA GLY A 421 -8.26 10.77 -13.36
C GLY A 421 -8.23 11.70 -12.16
N SER A 422 -8.85 11.26 -11.07
CA SER A 422 -8.96 12.06 -9.85
C SER A 422 -9.21 11.18 -8.63
N TRP A 423 -8.62 11.55 -7.49
CA TRP A 423 -8.85 10.90 -6.22
C TRP A 423 -10.23 11.28 -5.66
N ILE A 424 -10.93 10.29 -5.10
CA ILE A 424 -12.19 10.47 -4.36
C ILE A 424 -12.10 9.73 -3.02
N GLY A 425 -13.11 9.91 -2.16
CA GLY A 425 -13.22 9.17 -0.91
C GLY A 425 -12.10 9.38 0.08
N GLY A 426 -11.52 10.58 0.10
CA GLY A 426 -10.39 10.88 0.98
C GLY A 426 -9.14 10.08 0.64
N GLY A 427 -9.01 9.63 -0.61
CA GLY A 427 -7.92 8.80 -1.09
C GLY A 427 -8.29 7.32 -1.25
N SER A 428 -9.49 6.87 -0.85
CA SER A 428 -9.84 5.45 -0.97
C SER A 428 -9.98 4.95 -2.40
N ASP A 429 -10.42 5.80 -3.33
CA ASP A 429 -10.65 5.38 -4.71
C ASP A 429 -10.12 6.42 -5.72
N ILE A 430 -9.87 5.96 -6.94
CA ILE A 430 -9.43 6.77 -8.07
C ILE A 430 -10.42 6.57 -9.22
N ILE A 431 -10.97 7.69 -9.72
CA ILE A 431 -11.73 7.68 -10.98
C ILE A 431 -10.74 7.76 -12.13
N LEU A 432 -10.91 6.91 -13.13
CA LEU A 432 -10.12 6.89 -14.37
C LEU A 432 -11.06 6.90 -15.58
N SER A 433 -10.69 7.64 -16.62
CA SER A 433 -11.28 7.53 -17.96
C SER A 433 -10.19 7.22 -18.98
N ALA A 434 -10.50 6.37 -19.94
CA ALA A 434 -9.62 6.05 -21.06
C ALA A 434 -9.90 6.95 -22.27
N ARG A 435 -8.94 7.02 -23.21
CA ARG A 435 -9.15 7.74 -24.48
C ARG A 435 -10.25 7.06 -25.29
N ASN A 436 -11.12 7.87 -25.89
CA ASN A 436 -12.22 7.41 -26.73
C ASN A 436 -13.16 6.40 -26.04
N ASP A 437 -13.24 6.44 -24.71
CA ASP A 437 -14.13 5.58 -23.92
C ASP A 437 -15.18 6.44 -23.20
N ARG A 438 -16.42 5.94 -23.19
CA ARG A 438 -17.54 6.56 -22.46
C ARG A 438 -17.63 6.08 -21.00
N ARG A 439 -16.82 5.09 -20.62
CA ARG A 439 -16.84 4.44 -19.31
C ARG A 439 -15.88 5.13 -18.34
N LEU A 440 -16.31 5.19 -17.08
CA LEU A 440 -15.52 5.53 -15.92
C LEU A 440 -15.14 4.25 -15.18
N TRP A 441 -13.89 4.17 -14.76
CA TRP A 441 -13.35 3.10 -13.95
C TRP A 441 -13.04 3.65 -12.57
N ILE A 442 -13.62 3.08 -11.52
CA ILE A 442 -13.33 3.44 -10.13
C ILE A 442 -12.47 2.36 -9.52
N LEU A 443 -11.18 2.65 -9.40
CA LEU A 443 -10.17 1.78 -8.82
C LEU A 443 -10.09 2.02 -7.32
N GLU A 444 -10.41 1.00 -6.51
CA GLU A 444 -10.23 1.06 -5.06
C GLU A 444 -8.74 0.94 -4.71
N THR A 445 -8.33 1.60 -3.64
CA THR A 445 -6.97 1.52 -3.10
C THR A 445 -7.02 1.16 -1.62
N ALA A 446 -6.14 0.25 -1.21
CA ALA A 446 -5.79 0.05 0.18
C ALA A 446 -4.72 1.09 0.56
N ARG A 447 -4.92 1.79 1.66
CA ARG A 447 -3.94 2.75 2.21
C ARG A 447 -3.61 2.43 3.65
N SER A 448 -2.39 2.76 4.07
CA SER A 448 -2.02 2.65 5.49
C SER A 448 -2.86 3.58 6.36
N ALA A 449 -3.32 3.09 7.51
CA ALA A 449 -4.10 3.89 8.46
C ALA A 449 -3.34 5.12 9.00
N LEU A 450 -2.01 5.10 8.97
CA LEU A 450 -1.13 6.18 9.41
C LEU A 450 -1.35 7.50 8.67
N THR A 451 -1.78 7.40 7.41
CA THR A 451 -2.03 8.56 6.57
C THR A 451 -3.16 9.45 7.10
N GLY A 452 -4.13 8.85 7.80
CA GLY A 452 -5.26 9.55 8.43
C GLY A 452 -5.21 9.61 9.96
N CYS A 453 -4.39 8.77 10.61
CA CYS A 453 -4.17 8.75 12.05
C CYS A 453 -2.82 8.11 12.36
N PHE A 454 -1.79 8.93 12.58
CA PHE A 454 -0.48 8.41 12.98
C PHE A 454 -0.59 7.78 14.38
N SER A 455 -0.18 6.53 14.51
CA SER A 455 -0.15 5.81 15.78
C SER A 455 0.90 4.73 15.72
N ALA A 456 1.69 4.59 16.78
CA ALA A 456 2.67 3.51 16.93
C ALA A 456 2.00 2.14 16.76
N ALA A 457 0.81 1.94 17.33
CA ALA A 457 0.06 0.70 17.19
C ALA A 457 -0.34 0.39 15.74
N ASN A 458 -0.73 1.40 14.95
CA ASN A 458 -1.07 1.24 13.54
C ASN A 458 0.12 0.75 12.70
N LEU A 459 1.32 1.28 12.98
CA LEU A 459 2.59 0.83 12.38
C LEU A 459 2.85 -0.61 12.78
N ALA A 460 2.94 -0.89 14.08
CA ALA A 460 3.37 -2.20 14.54
C ALA A 460 2.44 -3.32 14.11
N ARG A 461 1.12 -3.09 14.08
CA ARG A 461 0.13 -4.10 13.70
C ARG A 461 -0.16 -4.17 12.20
N GLY A 462 0.43 -3.30 11.38
CA GLY A 462 0.19 -3.28 9.92
C GLY A 462 -1.29 -3.05 9.58
N LEU A 463 -1.89 -1.95 10.04
CA LEU A 463 -3.29 -1.62 9.76
C LEU A 463 -3.45 -0.88 8.43
N LEU A 464 -4.22 -1.47 7.52
CA LEU A 464 -4.64 -0.88 6.25
C LEU A 464 -6.13 -0.57 6.26
N GLN A 465 -6.55 0.36 5.41
CA GLN A 465 -7.94 0.73 5.21
C GLN A 465 -8.23 0.93 3.72
N THR A 466 -9.42 0.51 3.29
CA THR A 466 -9.98 0.77 1.96
C THR A 466 -11.20 1.71 2.09
N GLY A 467 -11.94 1.91 1.00
CA GLY A 467 -13.18 2.69 1.01
C GLY A 467 -14.37 1.97 1.67
N THR A 468 -14.20 0.69 2.01
CA THR A 468 -15.29 -0.20 2.44
C THR A 468 -14.95 -1.05 3.67
N GLU A 469 -13.68 -1.30 3.94
CA GLU A 469 -13.22 -2.10 5.07
C GLU A 469 -11.89 -1.64 5.65
N PHE A 470 -11.55 -2.18 6.82
CA PHE A 470 -10.18 -2.20 7.31
C PHE A 470 -9.60 -3.60 7.17
N ILE A 471 -8.27 -3.66 7.02
CA ILE A 471 -7.51 -4.89 6.85
C ILE A 471 -6.37 -4.86 7.89
N LEU A 472 -6.37 -5.83 8.79
CA LEU A 472 -5.40 -5.92 9.89
C LEU A 472 -4.51 -7.14 9.74
N TYR A 473 -3.20 -6.95 9.80
CA TYR A 473 -2.25 -8.07 9.75
C TYR A 473 -2.21 -8.82 11.10
N ARG A 474 -2.45 -10.13 11.07
CA ARG A 474 -2.45 -11.00 12.26
C ARG A 474 -1.30 -11.99 12.33
N GLY A 475 -0.35 -11.94 11.39
CA GLY A 475 0.84 -12.81 11.44
C GLY A 475 1.75 -12.53 12.64
N HIS A 476 1.57 -11.40 13.32
CA HIS A 476 2.20 -11.13 14.62
C HIS A 476 1.85 -12.17 15.69
N ASP A 477 0.60 -12.63 15.71
CA ASP A 477 0.07 -13.55 16.73
C ASP A 477 0.58 -14.99 16.53
N LEU A 478 1.26 -15.27 15.41
CA LEU A 478 1.82 -16.59 15.10
C LEU A 478 3.22 -16.77 15.69
N PRO A 479 3.60 -17.98 16.11
CA PRO A 479 4.87 -18.18 16.81
C PRO A 479 6.11 -18.05 15.90
N ASP A 480 6.04 -18.48 14.64
CA ASP A 480 7.20 -18.60 13.75
C ASP A 480 6.89 -18.26 12.27
N LEU A 481 7.94 -17.99 11.50
CA LEU A 481 7.86 -17.61 10.08
C LEU A 481 7.32 -18.75 9.19
N MET A 482 7.59 -20.01 9.56
CA MET A 482 7.08 -21.18 8.83
C MET A 482 5.55 -21.25 8.90
N THR A 483 4.95 -20.95 10.07
CA THR A 483 3.49 -20.88 10.20
C THR A 483 2.90 -19.65 9.51
N ILE A 484 3.64 -18.54 9.47
CA ILE A 484 3.24 -17.34 8.71
C ILE A 484 3.15 -17.67 7.21
N SER A 485 4.18 -18.32 6.65
CA SER A 485 4.26 -18.68 5.23
C SER A 485 3.22 -19.75 4.83
N GLY A 486 2.87 -20.65 5.76
CA GLY A 486 1.95 -21.77 5.50
C GLY A 486 0.45 -21.46 5.59
N LYS A 487 0.02 -20.22 5.91
CA LYS A 487 -1.40 -19.86 6.01
C LYS A 487 -1.93 -19.15 4.76
N ASP A 488 -3.10 -19.58 4.31
CA ASP A 488 -3.79 -19.02 3.13
C ASP A 488 -4.20 -17.54 3.28
N SER A 489 -4.41 -17.05 4.52
CA SER A 489 -4.61 -15.62 4.78
C SER A 489 -4.15 -15.23 6.20
N LEU A 490 -3.27 -14.23 6.26
CA LEU A 490 -2.79 -13.59 7.49
C LEU A 490 -3.54 -12.29 7.81
N TRP A 491 -4.48 -11.90 6.96
CA TRP A 491 -5.17 -10.63 7.01
C TRP A 491 -6.57 -10.82 7.57
N HIS A 492 -6.92 -10.03 8.58
CA HIS A 492 -8.27 -9.90 9.09
C HIS A 492 -8.99 -8.77 8.36
N HIS A 493 -10.00 -9.13 7.58
CA HIS A 493 -10.84 -8.19 6.84
C HIS A 493 -12.13 -7.94 7.62
N ALA A 494 -12.52 -6.68 7.76
CA ALA A 494 -13.80 -6.31 8.36
C ALA A 494 -14.40 -5.08 7.68
N GLN A 495 -15.54 -5.32 7.04
CA GLN A 495 -16.35 -4.30 6.39
C GLN A 495 -16.90 -3.31 7.42
N TYR A 496 -16.91 -2.03 7.06
CA TYR A 496 -17.48 -0.99 7.90
C TYR A 496 -19.01 -1.15 8.02
N PRO A 497 -19.63 -0.69 9.13
CA PRO A 497 -21.08 -0.72 9.26
C PRO A 497 -21.71 0.07 8.11
N PRO A 498 -22.60 -0.54 7.28
CA PRO A 498 -23.13 0.13 6.09
C PRO A 498 -23.82 1.47 6.42
N ALA A 499 -24.65 1.52 7.46
CA ALA A 499 -25.35 2.75 7.86
C ALA A 499 -24.38 3.89 8.24
N TYR A 500 -23.34 3.56 9.00
CA TYR A 500 -22.29 4.52 9.38
C TYR A 500 -21.48 4.98 8.17
N LEU A 501 -21.07 4.02 7.31
CA LEU A 501 -20.31 4.31 6.11
C LEU A 501 -21.10 5.22 5.17
N HIS A 502 -22.38 4.96 4.92
CA HIS A 502 -23.19 5.83 4.06
C HIS A 502 -23.34 7.25 4.61
N SER A 503 -23.57 7.39 5.91
CA SER A 503 -23.79 8.70 6.54
C SER A 503 -22.50 9.50 6.72
N GLN A 504 -21.39 8.82 7.04
CA GLN A 504 -20.14 9.44 7.48
C GLN A 504 -18.97 9.24 6.51
N TRP A 505 -19.21 8.79 5.28
CA TRP A 505 -18.14 8.67 4.28
C TRP A 505 -17.56 10.04 3.91
N PRO A 506 -16.24 10.13 3.63
CA PRO A 506 -15.25 9.06 3.70
C PRO A 506 -14.76 8.76 5.12
N ILE A 507 -14.28 7.52 5.34
CA ILE A 507 -13.55 7.16 6.56
C ILE A 507 -12.18 7.84 6.52
N ARG A 508 -11.97 8.75 7.47
CA ARG A 508 -10.78 9.62 7.52
C ARG A 508 -9.68 9.01 8.36
N SER A 509 -10.05 8.44 9.50
CA SER A 509 -9.10 7.93 10.50
C SER A 509 -9.49 6.52 10.93
N CYS A 510 -8.48 5.68 11.13
CA CYS A 510 -8.60 4.32 11.64
C CYS A 510 -7.48 4.08 12.64
N VAL A 511 -7.76 3.48 13.80
CA VAL A 511 -6.75 3.18 14.82
C VAL A 511 -6.98 1.83 15.48
N VAL A 512 -5.92 1.04 15.58
CA VAL A 512 -5.92 -0.25 16.29
C VAL A 512 -5.36 -0.10 17.70
N SER A 513 -5.83 -0.92 18.63
CA SER A 513 -5.24 -1.03 19.96
C SER A 513 -3.86 -1.70 19.91
N GLN A 514 -2.99 -1.37 20.86
CA GLN A 514 -1.63 -1.91 20.94
C GLN A 514 -1.61 -3.46 20.94
N ASP A 515 -2.60 -4.08 21.59
CA ASP A 515 -2.77 -5.55 21.66
C ASP A 515 -3.47 -6.16 20.43
N GLY A 516 -3.91 -5.35 19.46
CA GLY A 516 -4.57 -5.82 18.25
C GLY A 516 -5.96 -6.41 18.47
N ARG A 517 -6.67 -6.05 19.56
CA ARG A 517 -8.02 -6.57 19.86
C ARG A 517 -9.16 -5.65 19.44
N TYR A 518 -8.90 -4.35 19.34
CA TYR A 518 -9.90 -3.33 19.07
C TYR A 518 -9.46 -2.42 17.94
N VAL A 519 -10.42 -1.97 17.13
CA VAL A 519 -10.20 -1.00 16.05
C VAL A 519 -11.27 0.08 16.16
N ALA A 520 -10.90 1.35 16.03
CA ALA A 520 -11.84 2.46 15.94
C ALA A 520 -11.71 3.15 14.58
N ILE A 521 -12.83 3.63 14.06
CA ILE A 521 -12.92 4.37 12.80
C ILE A 521 -13.65 5.69 13.03
N ALA A 522 -13.25 6.72 12.29
CA ALA A 522 -13.92 8.01 12.27
C ALA A 522 -14.11 8.50 10.83
N GLY A 523 -15.33 8.92 10.52
CA GLY A 523 -15.72 9.43 9.22
C GLY A 523 -15.66 10.95 9.15
N ARG A 524 -16.59 11.55 8.40
CA ARG A 524 -16.80 13.00 8.37
C ARG A 524 -17.31 13.54 9.72
N ARG A 525 -18.23 12.83 10.37
CA ARG A 525 -18.70 13.04 11.74
C ARG A 525 -18.71 11.70 12.47
N GLY A 526 -18.82 11.76 13.80
CA GLY A 526 -18.96 10.59 14.65
C GLY A 526 -17.75 9.66 14.66
N LEU A 527 -17.91 8.53 15.33
CA LEU A 527 -16.97 7.41 15.35
C LEU A 527 -17.70 6.09 15.54
N ALA A 528 -17.02 4.99 15.23
CA ALA A 528 -17.46 3.64 15.53
C ALA A 528 -16.26 2.79 15.96
N HIS A 529 -16.48 1.72 16.73
CA HIS A 529 -15.40 0.82 17.11
C HIS A 529 -15.80 -0.65 16.99
N TYR A 530 -14.81 -1.49 16.74
CA TYR A 530 -14.92 -2.91 16.41
C TYR A 530 -14.11 -3.73 17.40
N SER A 531 -14.62 -4.90 17.76
CA SER A 531 -13.88 -5.91 18.51
C SER A 531 -13.57 -7.07 17.60
N ILE A 532 -12.28 -7.37 17.49
CA ILE A 532 -11.77 -8.42 16.62
C ILE A 532 -12.17 -9.80 17.14
N ASN A 533 -12.17 -9.98 18.47
CA ASN A 533 -12.55 -11.25 19.09
C ASN A 533 -14.04 -11.59 18.87
N SER A 534 -14.93 -10.60 18.97
CA SER A 534 -16.37 -10.82 18.81
C SER A 534 -16.86 -10.65 17.37
N GLY A 535 -16.08 -10.00 16.51
CA GLY A 535 -16.47 -9.64 15.15
C GLY A 535 -17.55 -8.56 15.08
N ARG A 536 -17.75 -7.77 16.14
CA ARG A 536 -18.90 -6.84 16.26
C ARG A 536 -18.51 -5.37 16.29
N TRP A 537 -19.25 -4.57 15.54
CA TRP A 537 -19.22 -3.12 15.58
C TRP A 537 -20.12 -2.56 16.70
N LYS A 538 -19.71 -1.44 17.27
CA LYS A 538 -20.52 -0.54 18.09
C LYS A 538 -20.58 0.81 17.40
N VAL A 539 -21.79 1.32 17.24
CA VAL A 539 -22.14 2.59 16.60
C VAL A 539 -23.06 3.38 17.53
N PHE A 540 -23.21 4.68 17.32
CA PHE A 540 -24.16 5.50 18.06
C PHE A 540 -25.60 5.11 17.67
N GLU A 541 -26.49 4.97 18.65
CA GLU A 541 -27.91 4.70 18.36
C GLU A 541 -28.64 5.96 17.86
N ASP A 542 -28.23 7.14 18.36
CA ASP A 542 -28.79 8.44 17.95
C ASP A 542 -27.88 9.11 16.90
N SER A 543 -28.41 9.22 15.68
CA SER A 543 -27.73 9.89 14.57
C SER A 543 -27.47 11.38 14.83
N LYS A 544 -28.28 12.07 15.64
CA LYS A 544 -28.03 13.48 15.98
C LYS A 544 -26.75 13.61 16.82
N VAL A 545 -26.56 12.71 17.77
CA VAL A 545 -25.34 12.64 18.58
C VAL A 545 -24.14 12.28 17.72
N GLU A 546 -24.29 11.30 16.83
CA GLU A 546 -23.23 10.95 15.88
C GLU A 546 -22.80 12.15 15.01
N ASN A 547 -23.76 12.95 14.56
CA ASN A 547 -23.52 14.10 13.68
C ASN A 547 -23.09 15.37 14.42
N SER A 548 -23.18 15.43 15.75
CA SER A 548 -22.89 16.65 16.52
C SER A 548 -21.41 16.95 16.63
N PHE A 549 -20.53 15.97 16.41
CA PHE A 549 -19.09 16.14 16.54
C PHE A 549 -18.31 15.49 15.38
N ALA A 550 -17.09 15.95 15.16
CA ALA A 550 -16.14 15.33 14.25
C ALA A 550 -14.83 15.02 14.99
N VAL A 551 -14.23 13.87 14.69
CA VAL A 551 -12.88 13.57 15.18
C VAL A 551 -11.85 14.43 14.45
N ARG A 552 -10.99 15.11 15.20
CA ARG A 552 -9.91 15.99 14.71
C ARG A 552 -8.63 15.67 15.46
N GLY A 553 -7.51 15.62 14.76
CA GLY A 553 -6.20 15.35 15.36
C GLY A 553 -5.90 13.88 15.68
N GLY A 554 -6.92 13.01 15.68
CA GLY A 554 -6.76 11.55 15.71
C GLY A 554 -7.46 10.88 16.89
N MET A 555 -7.15 9.60 17.07
CA MET A 555 -7.65 8.75 18.15
C MET A 555 -6.54 7.81 18.60
N CYS A 556 -6.58 7.37 19.84
CA CYS A 556 -5.70 6.30 20.33
C CYS A 556 -6.38 5.44 21.39
N TRP A 557 -5.86 4.24 21.59
CA TRP A 557 -6.35 3.31 22.60
C TRP A 557 -5.41 3.28 23.80
N TYR A 558 -5.99 3.26 24.99
CA TYR A 558 -5.35 2.90 26.26
C TYR A 558 -6.05 1.66 26.80
N GLY A 559 -5.45 0.48 26.59
CA GLY A 559 -6.11 -0.80 26.82
C GLY A 559 -7.42 -0.92 26.04
N HIS A 560 -8.55 -0.97 26.75
CA HIS A 560 -9.91 -1.05 26.17
C HIS A 560 -10.62 0.31 26.08
N ILE A 561 -9.93 1.42 26.40
CA ILE A 561 -10.49 2.77 26.44
C ILE A 561 -10.01 3.53 25.21
N LEU A 562 -10.95 4.01 24.41
CA LEU A 562 -10.70 4.84 23.24
C LEU A 562 -10.68 6.30 23.67
N ILE A 563 -9.57 6.98 23.37
CA ILE A 563 -9.41 8.42 23.55
C ILE A 563 -9.53 9.06 22.18
N ALA A 564 -10.52 9.93 22.00
CA ALA A 564 -10.76 10.61 20.75
C ALA A 564 -10.70 12.13 20.94
N ALA A 565 -9.89 12.79 20.13
CA ALA A 565 -9.90 14.24 20.03
C ALA A 565 -11.03 14.68 19.09
N VAL A 566 -11.93 15.51 19.60
CA VAL A 566 -13.18 15.86 18.90
C VAL A 566 -13.40 17.36 18.86
N GLU A 567 -14.09 17.78 17.80
CA GLU A 567 -14.60 19.13 17.59
C GLU A 567 -16.13 19.04 17.59
N SER A 568 -16.78 19.73 18.54
CA SER A 568 -18.24 19.70 18.75
C SER A 568 -18.75 21.13 18.95
N ASP A 569 -19.56 21.65 18.02
CA ASP A 569 -20.18 22.99 18.12
C ASP A 569 -19.21 24.14 18.49
N GLY A 570 -17.98 24.11 17.96
CA GLY A 570 -16.94 25.11 18.22
C GLY A 570 -16.15 24.91 19.52
N SER A 571 -16.47 23.88 20.30
CA SER A 571 -15.64 23.39 21.40
C SER A 571 -14.68 22.29 20.94
N TYR A 572 -13.51 22.21 21.59
CA TYR A 572 -12.50 21.20 21.36
C TYR A 572 -12.37 20.37 22.61
N GLU A 573 -12.50 19.05 22.47
CA GLU A 573 -12.61 18.15 23.62
C GLU A 573 -11.79 16.88 23.39
N LEU A 574 -11.30 16.28 24.47
CA LEU A 574 -10.84 14.89 24.49
C LEU A 574 -11.94 14.06 25.17
N ARG A 575 -12.50 13.10 24.45
CA ARG A 575 -13.55 12.21 24.98
C ARG A 575 -13.01 10.80 25.15
N LEU A 576 -13.28 10.22 26.32
CA LEU A 576 -12.93 8.85 26.66
C LEU A 576 -14.17 7.94 26.53
N TYR A 577 -14.03 6.86 25.77
CA TYR A 577 -15.09 5.87 25.55
C TYR A 577 -14.60 4.48 25.95
N SER A 578 -15.40 3.77 26.73
CA SER A 578 -15.18 2.35 26.99
C SER A 578 -15.47 1.52 25.75
N ARG A 579 -14.65 0.50 25.47
CA ARG A 579 -15.07 -0.53 24.51
C ARG A 579 -16.30 -1.29 25.00
N GLU A 580 -16.46 -1.48 26.31
CA GLU A 580 -17.48 -2.36 26.88
C GLU A 580 -18.86 -1.70 26.99
N ASP A 581 -18.92 -0.37 27.03
CA ASP A 581 -20.17 0.38 27.11
C ASP A 581 -20.78 0.69 25.74
N ALA A 582 -22.05 1.12 25.73
CA ALA A 582 -22.69 1.63 24.51
C ALA A 582 -22.07 2.97 24.08
N LEU A 583 -22.21 3.36 22.81
CA LEU A 583 -21.81 4.70 22.36
C LEU A 583 -22.97 5.69 22.52
N THR A 584 -22.96 6.44 23.61
CA THR A 584 -23.96 7.47 23.94
C THR A 584 -23.29 8.61 24.70
N ASN A 585 -23.93 9.78 24.76
CA ASN A 585 -23.39 10.88 25.57
C ASN A 585 -23.31 10.55 27.06
N SER A 586 -24.19 9.69 27.57
CA SER A 586 -24.21 9.25 28.97
C SER A 586 -23.11 8.24 29.33
N SER A 587 -22.51 7.58 28.34
CA SER A 587 -21.46 6.59 28.53
C SER A 587 -20.06 7.13 28.27
N ILE A 588 -19.94 8.44 28.02
CA ILE A 588 -18.65 9.11 27.97
C ILE A 588 -18.05 9.05 29.38
N MET A 589 -16.88 8.41 29.49
CA MET A 589 -16.22 8.20 30.79
C MET A 589 -15.64 9.50 31.33
N HIS A 590 -15.10 10.33 30.45
CA HIS A 590 -14.45 11.60 30.79
C HIS A 590 -14.40 12.53 29.58
N ILE A 591 -14.50 13.83 29.84
CA ILE A 591 -14.36 14.90 28.84
C ILE A 591 -13.35 15.91 29.39
N GLU A 592 -12.27 16.14 28.63
CA GLU A 592 -11.31 17.22 28.90
C GLU A 592 -11.46 18.30 27.84
N TYR A 593 -11.58 19.56 28.25
CA TYR A 593 -11.80 20.70 27.34
C TYR A 593 -10.48 21.37 26.96
N LEU A 594 -10.30 21.66 25.67
CA LEU A 594 -9.10 22.26 25.12
C LEU A 594 -9.40 23.65 24.52
N PRO A 595 -8.43 24.59 24.57
CA PRO A 595 -8.61 25.94 24.05
C PRO A 595 -8.55 26.01 22.52
N SER A 596 -7.98 24.98 21.87
CA SER A 596 -7.63 25.00 20.46
C SER A 596 -7.82 23.60 19.84
N PRO A 597 -8.13 23.50 18.53
CA PRO A 597 -8.30 22.20 17.90
C PRO A 597 -7.03 21.34 17.99
N VAL A 598 -7.21 20.03 18.15
CA VAL A 598 -6.12 19.06 18.21
C VAL A 598 -5.61 18.73 16.80
N VAL A 599 -4.29 18.69 16.66
CA VAL A 599 -3.55 18.27 15.46
C VAL A 599 -3.06 16.83 15.58
N PHE A 600 -2.59 16.43 16.77
CA PHE A 600 -2.05 15.11 17.04
C PHE A 600 -2.41 14.65 18.44
N ILE A 601 -2.73 13.37 18.59
CA ILE A 601 -2.88 12.67 19.86
C ILE A 601 -2.13 11.33 19.79
N GLY A 602 -1.38 11.00 20.84
CA GLY A 602 -0.68 9.72 20.90
C GLY A 602 -0.30 9.33 22.33
N PRO A 603 -0.42 8.05 22.71
CA PRO A 603 0.11 7.57 23.97
C PRO A 603 1.64 7.53 23.89
N SER A 604 2.30 7.74 25.02
CA SER A 604 3.75 7.53 25.13
C SER A 604 4.04 6.86 26.48
N GLY A 605 4.90 5.85 26.48
CA GLY A 605 5.10 5.04 27.68
C GLY A 605 3.80 4.36 28.14
N GLU A 606 3.70 4.05 29.42
CA GLU A 606 2.61 3.24 29.97
C GLU A 606 1.33 4.03 30.19
N ASP A 607 1.40 5.24 30.73
CA ASP A 607 0.25 6.03 31.21
C ASP A 607 0.22 7.48 30.71
N SER A 608 1.20 7.91 29.91
CA SER A 608 1.25 9.29 29.39
C SER A 608 0.51 9.43 28.06
N LEU A 609 -0.15 10.58 27.91
CA LEU A 609 -0.85 11.00 26.70
C LEU A 609 -0.31 12.36 26.24
N LEU A 610 0.09 12.42 24.98
CA LEU A 610 0.55 13.62 24.31
C LEU A 610 -0.54 14.17 23.40
N VAL A 611 -0.81 15.47 23.52
CA VAL A 611 -1.84 16.18 22.74
C VAL A 611 -1.26 17.48 22.20
N TYR A 612 -1.16 17.61 20.88
CA TYR A 612 -0.64 18.80 20.23
C TYR A 612 -1.74 19.53 19.46
N THR A 613 -1.78 20.86 19.59
CA THR A 613 -2.90 21.70 19.18
C THR A 613 -2.50 22.82 18.21
N TYR A 614 -3.50 23.46 17.59
CA TYR A 614 -3.34 24.53 16.58
C TYR A 614 -2.71 25.83 17.12
N ASP A 615 -2.71 26.03 18.44
CA ASP A 615 -2.01 27.12 19.14
C ASP A 615 -0.51 26.82 19.35
N ASN A 616 -0.02 25.71 18.77
CA ASN A 616 1.38 25.29 18.80
C ASN A 616 1.87 24.87 20.19
N ILE A 617 0.96 24.33 21.00
CA ILE A 617 1.24 23.79 22.34
C ILE A 617 1.11 22.27 22.33
N LEU A 618 2.06 21.59 22.96
CA LEU A 618 2.03 20.16 23.28
C LEU A 618 1.69 20.01 24.76
N TYR A 619 0.52 19.46 25.06
CA TYR A 619 0.06 19.12 26.39
C TYR A 619 0.46 17.69 26.74
N HIS A 620 0.88 17.50 28.00
CA HIS A 620 1.11 16.20 28.61
C HIS A 620 0.04 15.92 29.66
N TYR A 621 -0.67 14.83 29.47
CA TYR A 621 -1.63 14.30 30.43
C TYR A 621 -1.16 12.94 30.94
N ILE A 622 -1.44 12.66 32.21
CA ILE A 622 -1.36 11.30 32.77
C ILE A 622 -2.76 10.71 32.81
N ILE A 623 -2.88 9.49 32.29
CA ILE A 623 -4.11 8.71 32.27
C ILE A 623 -4.24 8.02 33.63
N ASN A 624 -5.01 8.60 34.53
CA ASN A 624 -5.23 8.03 35.86
C ASN A 624 -6.36 6.99 35.81
N SER A 625 -5.99 5.71 35.81
CA SER A 625 -6.90 4.57 35.84
C SER A 625 -7.07 3.92 37.23
N MET A 626 -6.35 4.43 38.25
CA MET A 626 -6.35 3.88 39.61
C MET A 626 -7.61 4.24 40.41
N GLN A 627 -8.30 5.30 40.01
CA GLN A 627 -9.55 5.73 40.64
C GLN A 627 -10.75 4.95 40.08
N THR A 628 -11.90 5.03 40.75
CA THR A 628 -13.15 4.39 40.28
C THR A 628 -13.64 4.93 38.93
N GLN A 629 -13.16 6.10 38.52
CA GLN A 629 -13.41 6.71 37.21
C GLN A 629 -12.05 7.08 36.59
N ILE A 630 -11.89 6.79 35.30
CA ILE A 630 -10.70 7.19 34.55
C ILE A 630 -10.74 8.70 34.28
N THR A 631 -9.63 9.39 34.50
CA THR A 631 -9.51 10.83 34.27
C THR A 631 -8.19 11.17 33.59
N LEU A 632 -8.16 12.26 32.83
CA LEU A 632 -6.92 12.85 32.33
C LEU A 632 -6.45 13.92 33.31
N VAL A 633 -5.21 13.79 33.80
CA VAL A 633 -4.60 14.78 34.70
C VAL A 633 -3.59 15.59 33.90
N PRO A 634 -3.78 16.90 33.66
CA PRO A 634 -2.78 17.72 32.98
C PRO A 634 -1.56 17.89 33.89
N VAL A 635 -0.37 17.56 33.38
CA VAL A 635 0.86 17.58 34.19
C VAL A 635 1.91 18.54 33.64
N GLY A 636 1.86 18.86 32.35
CA GLY A 636 2.76 19.84 31.75
C GLY A 636 2.35 20.27 30.35
N GLN A 637 3.00 21.32 29.86
CA GLN A 637 2.83 21.81 28.49
C GLN A 637 4.13 22.39 27.93
N ILE A 638 4.34 22.25 26.61
CA ILE A 638 5.48 22.79 25.87
C ILE A 638 4.96 23.63 24.70
N ALA A 639 5.40 24.87 24.57
CA ALA A 639 5.07 25.71 23.43
C ALA A 639 6.18 25.67 22.38
N PHE A 640 5.86 25.37 21.11
CA PHE A 640 6.83 25.32 20.00
C PHE A 640 6.84 26.58 19.14
N ASN A 641 6.49 27.73 19.73
CA ASN A 641 6.47 29.01 19.05
C ASN A 641 7.85 29.38 18.51
N GLY A 642 7.93 29.71 17.22
CA GLY A 642 9.18 29.99 16.52
C GLY A 642 9.93 28.76 16.00
N ILE A 643 9.55 27.55 16.43
CA ILE A 643 10.10 26.27 15.95
C ILE A 643 9.21 25.72 14.83
N VAL A 644 7.91 25.52 15.12
CA VAL A 644 6.93 25.03 14.14
C VAL A 644 6.19 26.22 13.54
N ARG A 645 6.35 26.44 12.22
CA ARG A 645 5.70 27.55 11.51
C ARG A 645 4.19 27.34 11.31
N ALA A 646 3.78 26.10 11.07
CA ALA A 646 2.38 25.76 10.84
C ALA A 646 2.05 24.43 11.53
N PRO A 647 1.29 24.46 12.64
CA PRO A 647 0.98 23.27 13.44
C PRO A 647 0.36 22.15 12.62
N THR A 648 -0.51 22.47 11.66
CA THR A 648 -1.21 21.48 10.82
C THR A 648 -0.29 20.57 10.01
N ARG A 649 0.97 20.95 9.78
CA ARG A 649 1.95 20.15 9.03
C ARG A 649 2.72 19.15 9.89
N VAL A 650 2.56 19.21 11.21
CA VAL A 650 3.04 18.16 12.13
C VAL A 650 2.23 16.89 11.90
N ARG A 651 2.93 15.77 11.75
CA ARG A 651 2.33 14.46 11.46
C ARG A 651 2.46 13.47 12.60
N ALA A 652 3.55 13.56 13.37
CA ALA A 652 3.82 12.69 14.49
C ALA A 652 4.68 13.40 15.54
N ILE A 653 4.43 13.08 16.80
CA ILE A 653 5.23 13.50 17.95
C ILE A 653 5.45 12.29 18.84
N SER A 654 6.70 12.03 19.19
CA SER A 654 7.09 11.12 20.28
C SER A 654 8.05 11.88 21.17
N TRP A 655 8.15 11.49 22.43
CA TRP A 655 9.17 12.02 23.31
C TRP A 655 9.93 10.91 24.01
N VAL A 656 11.15 11.23 24.40
CA VAL A 656 12.05 10.31 25.09
C VAL A 656 12.42 10.97 26.41
N LEU A 657 12.00 10.32 27.49
CA LEU A 657 12.37 10.69 28.85
C LEU A 657 13.63 9.94 29.27
N PRO A 658 14.55 10.57 30.02
CA PRO A 658 15.68 9.88 30.65
C PRO A 658 15.22 8.73 31.55
N GLU A 659 15.99 7.64 31.62
CA GLU A 659 15.61 6.45 32.41
C GLU A 659 15.40 6.76 33.90
N ASP A 660 16.24 7.61 34.49
CA ASP A 660 16.12 8.01 35.90
C ASP A 660 14.79 8.70 36.19
N GLN A 661 14.34 9.56 35.26
CA GLN A 661 13.06 10.25 35.34
C GLN A 661 11.90 9.25 35.21
N MET A 662 12.02 8.25 34.34
CA MET A 662 10.95 7.24 34.18
C MET A 662 10.79 6.34 35.41
N ARG A 663 11.90 5.97 36.08
CA ARG A 663 11.86 5.04 37.22
C ARG A 663 11.47 5.73 38.52
N ASN A 664 11.99 6.94 38.76
CA ASN A 664 11.91 7.62 40.06
C ASN A 664 11.52 9.10 39.96
N GLY A 665 11.23 9.61 38.76
CA GLY A 665 10.93 11.02 38.54
C GLY A 665 9.50 11.40 38.86
N ASP A 666 9.30 12.70 39.10
CA ASP A 666 7.97 13.30 39.21
C ASP A 666 7.45 13.64 37.79
N PRO A 667 6.32 13.07 37.33
CA PRO A 667 5.76 13.35 36.02
C PRO A 667 5.57 14.85 35.71
N SER A 668 5.42 15.69 36.75
CA SER A 668 5.31 17.15 36.56
C SER A 668 6.59 17.81 36.09
N GLN A 669 7.72 17.11 36.14
CA GLN A 669 9.01 17.58 35.66
C GLN A 669 9.38 16.98 34.30
N ASP A 670 8.58 16.05 33.75
CA ASP A 670 8.85 15.34 32.50
C ASP A 670 9.12 16.32 31.36
N VAL A 671 8.28 17.36 31.26
CA VAL A 671 8.45 18.42 30.26
C VAL A 671 9.85 19.03 30.29
N LYS A 672 10.47 19.24 31.46
CA LYS A 672 11.78 19.89 31.56
C LYS A 672 12.93 19.02 31.05
N VAL A 673 12.75 17.71 30.97
CA VAL A 673 13.80 16.75 30.64
C VAL A 673 13.52 15.95 29.36
N ALA A 674 12.29 16.00 28.86
CA ALA A 674 11.87 15.28 27.66
C ALA A 674 12.57 15.80 26.40
N SER A 675 13.23 14.89 25.68
CA SER A 675 13.65 15.12 24.30
C SER A 675 12.49 14.79 23.35
N VAL A 676 12.12 15.70 22.46
CA VAL A 676 10.93 15.54 21.59
C VAL A 676 11.36 15.26 20.15
N LEU A 677 10.85 14.17 19.59
CA LEU A 677 10.93 13.82 18.17
C LEU A 677 9.69 14.31 17.44
N LEU A 678 9.89 15.15 16.43
CA LEU A 678 8.83 15.81 15.67
C LEU A 678 8.97 15.49 14.19
N LEU A 679 7.94 14.92 13.57
CA LEU A 679 7.87 14.75 12.11
C LEU A 679 7.03 15.87 11.50
N VAL A 680 7.68 16.78 10.77
CA VAL A 680 7.06 17.97 10.17
C VAL A 680 7.64 18.24 8.79
N ASP A 681 6.79 18.48 7.79
CA ASP A 681 7.22 18.76 6.39
C ASP A 681 8.15 17.70 5.77
N GLY A 682 8.07 16.43 6.20
CA GLY A 682 9.03 15.41 5.74
C GLY A 682 10.37 15.42 6.47
N ASN A 683 10.57 16.31 7.43
CA ASN A 683 11.79 16.36 8.24
C ASN A 683 11.53 15.71 9.60
N LEU A 684 12.41 14.81 10.01
CA LEU A 684 12.46 14.35 11.39
C LEU A 684 13.36 15.30 12.17
N VAL A 685 12.77 15.98 13.15
CA VAL A 685 13.41 17.00 13.97
C VAL A 685 13.49 16.52 15.41
N LEU A 686 14.64 16.71 16.03
CA LEU A 686 14.84 16.54 17.46
C LEU A 686 14.82 17.90 18.15
N LEU A 687 14.09 17.99 19.24
CA LEU A 687 14.09 19.11 20.16
C LEU A 687 14.63 18.65 21.49
N GLN A 688 15.72 19.26 21.95
CA GLN A 688 16.35 18.91 23.22
C GLN A 688 16.20 20.04 24.23
N PRO A 689 15.84 19.74 25.48
CA PRO A 689 15.71 20.76 26.50
C PRO A 689 17.10 21.28 26.89
N THR A 690 17.27 22.59 26.84
CA THR A 690 18.45 23.30 27.34
C THR A 690 18.00 24.38 28.32
N VAL A 691 18.71 24.49 29.44
CA VAL A 691 18.44 25.52 30.45
C VAL A 691 19.37 26.69 30.18
N THR A 692 18.78 27.85 29.94
CA THR A 692 19.54 29.10 29.72
C THR A 692 20.18 29.59 31.02
N GLU A 693 21.16 30.50 30.94
CA GLU A 693 21.80 31.11 32.13
C GLU A 693 20.79 31.85 33.03
N SER A 694 19.65 32.30 32.48
CA SER A 694 18.55 32.92 33.23
C SER A 694 17.63 31.91 33.93
N GLY A 695 17.83 30.60 33.71
CA GLY A 695 17.01 29.53 34.27
C GLY A 695 15.76 29.19 33.45
N ASP A 696 15.55 29.84 32.31
CA ASP A 696 14.41 29.54 31.42
C ASP A 696 14.69 28.29 30.57
N LEU A 697 13.68 27.42 30.44
CA LEU A 697 13.72 26.24 29.59
C LEU A 697 13.60 26.66 28.12
N LYS A 698 14.61 26.35 27.33
CA LYS A 698 14.63 26.50 25.88
C LYS A 698 14.73 25.12 25.24
N TYR A 699 14.22 24.98 24.02
CA TYR A 699 14.46 23.78 23.21
C TYR A 699 15.40 24.12 22.06
N ASP A 700 16.50 23.40 21.96
CA ASP A 700 17.38 23.47 20.81
C ASP A 700 16.94 22.47 19.74
N MET A 701 16.85 22.96 18.51
CA MET A 701 16.29 22.24 17.37
C MET A 701 17.39 21.70 16.48
N ARG A 702 17.30 20.41 16.15
CA ARG A 702 18.21 19.76 15.20
C ARG A 702 17.43 18.88 14.23
N VAL A 703 17.68 19.03 12.93
CA VAL A 703 17.12 18.13 11.91
C VAL A 703 17.94 16.85 11.87
N ILE A 704 17.32 15.71 12.15
CA ILE A 704 17.95 14.38 12.06
C ILE A 704 18.04 13.93 10.61
N SER A 705 16.94 14.03 9.87
CA SER A 705 16.83 13.53 8.51
C SER A 705 15.74 14.25 7.72
N HIS A 706 15.92 14.30 6.41
CA HIS A 706 14.97 14.87 5.44
C HIS A 706 14.28 13.73 4.66
N ASP A 707 13.16 14.05 4.00
CA ASP A 707 12.40 13.11 3.16
C ASP A 707 11.91 11.86 3.91
N VAL A 708 11.53 12.02 5.19
CA VAL A 708 11.02 10.96 6.06
C VAL A 708 9.50 10.82 5.91
N GLU A 709 9.03 9.65 5.50
CA GLU A 709 7.58 9.36 5.40
C GLU A 709 6.97 9.08 6.78
N TYR A 710 7.62 8.21 7.53
CA TYR A 710 7.27 7.83 8.90
C TYR A 710 8.53 7.34 9.66
N TYR A 711 8.42 7.28 10.99
CA TYR A 711 9.40 6.65 11.85
C TYR A 711 8.71 5.68 12.83
N ILE A 712 9.48 4.74 13.37
CA ILE A 712 9.06 3.80 14.41
C ILE A 712 10.04 3.94 15.56
N LEU A 713 9.55 4.38 16.71
CA LEU A 713 10.28 4.30 17.98
C LEU A 713 9.84 3.03 18.69
N MET A 714 10.73 2.05 18.83
CA MET A 714 10.36 0.73 19.37
C MET A 714 9.89 0.80 20.82
N ARG A 715 10.37 1.78 21.58
CA ARG A 715 9.94 2.03 22.96
C ARG A 715 8.44 2.23 23.09
N ASP A 716 7.79 2.84 22.09
CA ASP A 716 6.36 3.11 22.07
C ASP A 716 5.51 1.86 21.73
N GLN A 717 6.14 0.72 21.43
CA GLN A 717 5.51 -0.55 21.05
C GLN A 717 5.37 -1.52 22.23
N LEU A 718 4.67 -1.10 23.29
CA LEU A 718 4.59 -1.84 24.56
C LEU A 718 4.11 -3.30 24.43
N SER A 719 3.22 -3.62 23.49
CA SER A 719 2.73 -4.99 23.30
C SER A 719 3.72 -5.94 22.63
N PHE A 720 4.77 -5.40 22.01
CA PHE A 720 5.84 -6.14 21.36
C PHE A 720 7.18 -6.02 22.09
N ASN A 721 7.27 -5.09 23.04
CA ASN A 721 8.41 -4.99 23.91
C ASN A 721 8.59 -6.33 24.62
N PHE A 722 9.80 -6.86 24.46
CA PHE A 722 10.36 -7.95 25.22
C PHE A 722 9.78 -7.89 26.63
N SER A 723 9.30 -9.02 27.16
CA SER A 723 9.06 -9.15 28.59
C SER A 723 10.17 -8.37 29.30
N SER A 724 9.80 -7.43 30.17
CA SER A 724 10.76 -7.01 31.18
C SER A 724 11.40 -8.29 31.68
N GLN A 725 12.73 -8.35 31.73
CA GLN A 725 13.32 -9.24 32.70
C GLN A 725 12.72 -8.80 34.02
N VAL A 726 11.62 -9.43 34.40
CA VAL A 726 10.95 -9.25 35.68
C VAL A 726 12.03 -9.55 36.68
N ASP A 727 12.40 -8.54 37.48
CA ASP A 727 13.17 -8.70 38.70
C ASP A 727 14.37 -9.65 38.60
N GLU A 728 15.35 -9.38 37.74
CA GLU A 728 16.71 -9.70 38.18
C GLU A 728 17.11 -8.61 39.16
N SER A 729 16.64 -8.75 40.41
CA SER A 729 17.31 -8.14 41.55
C SER A 729 18.77 -8.54 41.41
N LEU A 730 19.64 -7.59 41.06
CA LEU A 730 21.09 -7.80 41.03
C LEU A 730 21.46 -8.60 42.28
N PRO A 731 22.03 -9.81 42.16
CA PRO A 731 22.50 -10.51 43.35
C PRO A 731 23.48 -9.59 44.07
N SER A 732 23.39 -9.54 45.40
CA SER A 732 24.17 -8.67 46.27
C SER A 732 25.70 -8.90 46.24
N SER A 733 26.17 -9.70 45.27
CA SER A 733 27.57 -9.88 44.91
C SER A 733 27.65 -10.38 43.45
N PRO A 734 28.40 -9.73 42.55
CA PRO A 734 28.64 -10.26 41.22
C PRO A 734 29.44 -11.56 41.33
N SER A 735 29.01 -12.62 40.65
CA SER A 735 29.81 -13.83 40.49
C SER A 735 31.04 -13.51 39.63
N ALA A 736 32.16 -14.19 39.90
CA ALA A 736 33.42 -13.97 39.18
C ALA A 736 33.32 -14.23 37.65
N GLU A 737 32.29 -14.96 37.20
CA GLU A 737 31.98 -15.15 35.78
C GLU A 737 31.39 -13.89 35.12
N MET A 738 30.60 -13.07 35.83
CA MET A 738 30.11 -11.79 35.32
C MET A 738 31.18 -10.69 35.25
N ALA A 739 32.30 -10.84 35.96
CA ALA A 739 33.38 -9.86 36.00
C ALA A 739 34.40 -10.01 34.84
N LEU A 740 34.35 -11.12 34.10
CA LEU A 740 35.29 -11.44 33.02
C LEU A 740 34.65 -11.41 31.62
N GLU A 741 33.32 -11.32 31.52
CA GLU A 741 32.70 -10.96 30.23
C GLU A 741 32.99 -9.47 29.96
N PRO A 742 33.56 -9.12 28.79
CA PRO A 742 33.68 -7.73 28.39
C PRO A 742 32.29 -7.12 28.44
N SER A 743 32.20 -5.88 28.91
CA SER A 743 30.98 -5.07 28.93
C SER A 743 30.48 -4.76 27.50
N TYR A 744 30.15 -5.79 26.73
CA TYR A 744 29.18 -5.65 25.66
C TYR A 744 27.86 -5.41 26.39
N SER A 745 27.44 -4.16 26.44
CA SER A 745 26.05 -3.82 26.73
C SER A 745 25.18 -4.84 26.00
N SER A 746 24.30 -5.52 26.72
CA SER A 746 23.24 -6.29 26.08
C SER A 746 22.54 -5.34 25.12
N LEU A 747 22.79 -5.47 23.82
CA LEU A 747 22.26 -4.57 22.80
C LEU A 747 20.74 -4.72 22.80
N SER A 748 20.09 -3.87 23.59
CA SER A 748 18.64 -3.83 23.72
C SER A 748 18.12 -2.99 22.56
N LEU A 749 17.61 -3.65 21.52
CA LEU A 749 16.92 -2.97 20.42
C LEU A 749 15.57 -2.36 20.85
N ARG A 750 15.22 -2.42 22.14
CA ARG A 750 14.01 -1.86 22.73
C ARG A 750 13.87 -0.36 22.44
N ASP A 751 14.98 0.37 22.46
CA ASP A 751 15.00 1.81 22.24
C ASP A 751 15.48 2.18 20.83
N SER A 752 15.44 1.22 19.90
CA SER A 752 15.81 1.46 18.50
C SER A 752 14.85 2.42 17.79
N LEU A 753 15.42 3.28 16.95
CA LEU A 753 14.69 4.22 16.10
C LEU A 753 14.83 3.78 14.64
N TRP A 754 13.70 3.56 13.99
CA TRP A 754 13.63 3.19 12.58
C TRP A 754 12.95 4.30 11.79
N MET A 755 13.38 4.56 10.56
CA MET A 755 12.74 5.54 9.68
C MET A 755 12.75 5.09 8.23
N PHE A 756 11.69 5.43 7.50
CA PHE A 756 11.60 5.16 6.07
C PHE A 756 11.69 6.46 5.27
N ARG A 757 12.62 6.51 4.30
CA ARG A 757 12.93 7.70 3.49
C ARG A 757 12.50 7.58 2.02
N GLY A 758 11.43 6.85 1.75
CA GLY A 758 10.94 6.61 0.38
C GLY A 758 11.75 5.56 -0.40
N LYS A 759 13.06 5.50 -0.25
CA LYS A 759 13.88 4.42 -0.87
C LYS A 759 14.39 3.43 0.15
N ASP A 760 14.95 3.96 1.24
CA ASP A 760 15.70 3.19 2.22
C ASP A 760 15.00 3.14 3.57
N LEU A 761 15.11 1.99 4.26
CA LEU A 761 14.78 1.85 5.67
C LEU A 761 16.07 2.03 6.48
N LEU A 762 16.12 3.05 7.33
CA LEU A 762 17.26 3.36 8.16
C LEU A 762 16.96 3.02 9.63
N ALA A 763 17.96 2.55 10.36
CA ALA A 763 17.83 2.19 11.77
C ALA A 763 19.01 2.67 12.62
N TRP A 764 18.71 3.11 13.84
CA TRP A 764 19.68 3.24 14.94
C TRP A 764 19.34 2.22 16.02
N ASN A 765 20.37 1.57 16.56
CA ASN A 765 20.20 0.53 17.58
C ASN A 765 19.61 1.09 18.87
N ASP A 766 20.01 2.31 19.24
CA ASP A 766 19.53 3.03 20.41
C ASP A 766 19.32 4.51 20.05
N VAL A 767 18.14 5.04 20.38
CA VAL A 767 17.82 6.46 20.21
C VAL A 767 18.72 7.35 21.07
N GLN A 768 19.23 6.86 22.20
CA GLN A 768 20.11 7.63 23.10
C GLN A 768 21.41 8.06 22.42
N ASP A 769 21.93 7.27 21.47
CA ASP A 769 23.11 7.63 20.69
C ASP A 769 22.87 8.91 19.87
N ILE A 770 21.63 9.08 19.36
CA ILE A 770 21.22 10.28 18.66
C ILE A 770 21.08 11.42 19.66
N LEU A 771 20.49 11.17 20.83
CA LEU A 771 20.24 12.22 21.83
C LEU A 771 21.54 12.77 22.45
N GLN A 772 22.55 11.95 22.71
CA GLN A 772 23.74 12.37 23.46
C GLN A 772 24.82 13.03 22.59
N GLN A 773 24.92 12.67 21.31
CA GLN A 773 25.98 13.16 20.44
C GLN A 773 25.57 14.48 19.78
N GLU A 774 26.50 15.44 19.63
CA GLU A 774 26.24 16.69 18.88
C GLU A 774 26.01 16.41 17.38
N THR A 775 26.76 15.47 16.81
CA THR A 775 26.61 15.01 15.43
C THR A 775 25.71 13.77 15.37
N VAL A 776 24.80 13.72 14.39
CA VAL A 776 23.92 12.55 14.20
C VAL A 776 24.78 11.34 13.77
N PRO A 777 24.75 10.22 14.51
CA PRO A 777 25.46 9.00 14.13
C PRO A 777 24.98 8.46 12.78
N THR A 778 25.86 7.82 12.02
CA THR A 778 25.49 7.16 10.76
C THR A 778 24.51 6.01 11.03
N PRO A 779 23.28 6.04 10.49
CA PRO A 779 22.34 4.95 10.65
C PRO A 779 22.76 3.70 9.87
N LEU A 780 22.24 2.55 10.29
CA LEU A 780 22.26 1.33 9.51
C LEU A 780 21.29 1.47 8.34
N ASN A 781 21.77 1.25 7.11
CA ASN A 781 20.93 1.22 5.92
C ASN A 781 20.46 -0.21 5.62
N ILE A 782 19.15 -0.38 5.44
CA ILE A 782 18.52 -1.65 5.07
C ILE A 782 17.87 -1.46 3.70
N PRO A 783 18.49 -1.97 2.62
CA PRO A 783 17.93 -1.85 1.28
C PRO A 783 16.68 -2.72 1.17
N LEU A 784 15.60 -2.16 0.64
CA LEU A 784 14.32 -2.87 0.46
C LEU A 784 13.79 -2.70 -0.98
N ASP A 785 13.44 -3.82 -1.60
CA ASP A 785 12.76 -3.88 -2.89
C ASP A 785 11.25 -3.55 -2.76
N PHE A 786 10.65 -3.77 -1.59
CA PHE A 786 9.24 -3.47 -1.29
C PHE A 786 9.03 -2.23 -0.41
N TYR A 787 7.77 -1.80 -0.23
CA TYR A 787 7.41 -0.73 0.71
C TYR A 787 7.26 -1.28 2.14
N PRO A 788 8.06 -0.85 3.14
CA PRO A 788 7.95 -1.36 4.50
C PRO A 788 6.67 -0.85 5.19
N LEU A 789 5.94 -1.74 5.84
CA LEU A 789 4.79 -1.42 6.68
C LEU A 789 5.10 -1.40 8.17
N SER A 790 5.84 -2.40 8.65
CA SER A 790 6.09 -2.64 10.06
C SER A 790 7.43 -3.35 10.25
N VAL A 791 8.01 -3.21 11.42
CA VAL A 791 9.22 -3.93 11.83
C VAL A 791 8.85 -4.82 13.01
N ILE A 792 8.87 -6.13 12.79
CA ILE A 792 8.57 -7.17 13.78
C ILE A 792 9.86 -7.57 14.47
N LEU A 793 10.28 -6.72 15.40
CA LEU A 793 11.62 -6.79 15.99
C LEU A 793 11.90 -8.12 16.70
N ASN A 794 10.95 -8.66 17.46
CA ASN A 794 11.10 -9.96 18.15
C ASN A 794 11.26 -11.15 17.19
N LYS A 795 10.93 -10.97 15.91
CA LYS A 795 11.15 -11.95 14.84
C LYS A 795 12.29 -11.52 13.90
N GLY A 796 12.91 -10.36 14.09
CA GLY A 796 13.94 -9.86 13.16
C GLY A 796 13.44 -9.73 11.72
N VAL A 797 12.16 -9.37 11.54
CA VAL A 797 11.49 -9.35 10.24
C VAL A 797 10.95 -7.97 9.93
N VAL A 798 11.27 -7.44 8.74
CA VAL A 798 10.60 -6.26 8.20
C VAL A 798 9.39 -6.72 7.37
N LEU A 799 8.19 -6.35 7.78
CA LEU A 799 6.95 -6.62 7.03
C LEU A 799 6.79 -5.57 5.93
N GLY A 800 6.67 -6.03 4.69
CA GLY A 800 6.50 -5.20 3.51
C GLY A 800 5.21 -5.43 2.75
N VAL A 801 4.83 -4.46 1.91
CA VAL A 801 3.76 -4.64 0.92
C VAL A 801 4.17 -4.16 -0.47
N GLU A 802 3.84 -4.98 -1.46
CA GLU A 802 4.02 -4.72 -2.90
C GLU A 802 2.68 -4.83 -3.64
N SER A 803 2.52 -4.10 -4.74
CA SER A 803 1.35 -4.23 -5.62
C SER A 803 1.61 -5.32 -6.67
N GLU A 804 0.78 -6.34 -6.70
CA GLU A 804 0.81 -7.40 -7.71
C GLU A 804 -0.42 -7.30 -8.60
N MET A 805 -0.22 -7.33 -9.92
CA MET A 805 -1.31 -7.38 -10.88
C MET A 805 -1.35 -8.73 -11.57
N THR A 806 -2.50 -9.41 -11.49
CA THR A 806 -2.68 -10.74 -12.05
C THR A 806 -3.68 -10.70 -13.20
N GLN A 807 -3.23 -11.11 -14.38
CA GLN A 807 -4.09 -11.35 -15.54
C GLN A 807 -4.23 -12.85 -15.77
N ARG A 808 -5.47 -13.34 -15.67
CA ARG A 808 -5.77 -14.75 -15.89
C ARG A 808 -6.48 -14.92 -17.22
N ARG A 809 -6.12 -15.96 -17.99
CA ARG A 809 -6.76 -16.25 -19.28
C ARG A 809 -8.16 -16.85 -19.16
N ASP A 810 -8.49 -17.43 -18.01
CA ASP A 810 -9.78 -18.03 -17.70
C ASP A 810 -10.79 -17.03 -17.10
N VAL A 811 -10.38 -15.77 -16.92
CA VAL A 811 -11.21 -14.71 -16.32
C VAL A 811 -11.20 -13.49 -17.24
N THR A 812 -12.32 -12.80 -17.36
CA THR A 812 -12.49 -11.62 -18.23
C THR A 812 -12.11 -10.30 -17.55
N PHE A 813 -11.37 -10.36 -16.44
CA PHE A 813 -10.92 -9.19 -15.70
C PHE A 813 -9.55 -9.41 -15.07
N THR A 814 -8.80 -8.32 -14.96
CA THR A 814 -7.52 -8.22 -14.27
C THR A 814 -7.76 -7.85 -12.80
N SER A 815 -7.03 -8.48 -11.88
CA SER A 815 -7.13 -8.21 -10.44
C SER A 815 -5.82 -7.64 -9.91
N LEU A 816 -5.92 -6.65 -9.02
CA LEU A 816 -4.79 -6.17 -8.23
C LEU A 816 -4.87 -6.70 -6.81
N LYS A 817 -3.73 -7.14 -6.28
CA LYS A 817 -3.57 -7.60 -4.90
C LYS A 817 -2.33 -6.98 -4.32
N PHE A 818 -2.24 -7.01 -3.01
CA PHE A 818 -1.05 -6.60 -2.31
C PHE A 818 -0.39 -7.83 -1.65
N ALA A 819 0.91 -7.99 -1.87
CA ALA A 819 1.68 -9.16 -1.43
C ALA A 819 2.62 -8.80 -0.28
N ILE A 820 2.83 -9.73 0.65
CA ILE A 820 3.74 -9.54 1.79
C ILE A 820 5.15 -9.98 1.43
N ARG A 821 6.15 -9.18 1.81
CA ARG A 821 7.57 -9.56 1.77
C ARG A 821 8.27 -9.37 3.11
N TYR A 822 9.38 -10.07 3.29
CA TYR A 822 10.20 -10.06 4.50
C TYR A 822 11.69 -9.97 4.16
N CYS A 823 12.46 -9.25 4.96
CA CYS A 823 13.92 -9.11 4.83
C CYS A 823 14.61 -9.26 6.20
N LEU A 824 15.82 -9.84 6.20
CA LEU A 824 16.72 -9.96 7.35
C LEU A 824 17.77 -8.85 7.31
N VAL A 825 18.05 -8.26 8.47
CA VAL A 825 18.89 -7.05 8.61
C VAL A 825 20.37 -7.34 8.28
N HIS A 826 20.99 -6.45 7.50
CA HIS A 826 22.39 -6.54 7.06
C HIS A 826 23.38 -6.33 8.23
N LEU A 827 24.44 -7.14 8.29
CA LEU A 827 25.29 -7.33 9.46
C LEU A 827 26.77 -7.06 9.09
N GLY A 828 27.27 -5.85 9.37
CA GLY A 828 28.62 -5.39 8.96
C GLY A 828 29.50 -4.76 10.05
N THR A 829 29.22 -4.97 11.33
CA THR A 829 29.95 -4.32 12.46
C THR A 829 30.08 -5.26 13.67
N PRO A 830 30.90 -4.99 14.69
CA PRO A 830 30.89 -5.77 15.95
C PRO A 830 29.52 -5.88 16.63
N ALA A 831 28.59 -4.95 16.36
CA ALA A 831 27.18 -5.04 16.75
C ALA A 831 26.43 -6.18 16.01
N ALA A 832 26.94 -6.63 14.88
CA ALA A 832 26.36 -7.75 14.15
C ALA A 832 26.48 -9.08 14.90
N LEU A 833 27.58 -9.29 15.63
CA LEU A 833 27.79 -10.51 16.41
C LEU A 833 26.79 -10.62 17.56
N SER A 834 26.49 -9.51 18.23
CA SER A 834 25.48 -9.48 19.29
C SER A 834 24.06 -9.66 18.73
N LEU A 835 23.75 -9.05 17.57
CA LEU A 835 22.47 -9.29 16.86
C LEU A 835 22.32 -10.75 16.41
N CYS A 836 23.39 -11.35 15.87
CA CYS A 836 23.43 -12.76 15.50
C CYS A 836 23.13 -13.66 16.69
N ARG A 837 23.74 -13.40 17.85
CA ARG A 837 23.45 -14.13 19.09
C ARG A 837 22.00 -13.91 19.53
N HIS A 838 21.51 -12.67 19.46
CA HIS A 838 20.13 -12.34 19.85
C HIS A 838 19.09 -13.11 19.02
N PHE A 839 19.28 -13.20 17.71
CA PHE A 839 18.34 -13.86 16.79
C PHE A 839 18.62 -15.35 16.53
N SER A 840 19.67 -15.91 17.13
CA SER A 840 20.08 -17.32 16.96
C SER A 840 18.99 -18.34 17.32
N HIS A 841 18.05 -17.96 18.20
CA HIS A 841 16.94 -18.82 18.63
C HIS A 841 15.84 -18.99 17.57
N LEU A 842 15.84 -18.19 16.50
CA LEU A 842 14.81 -18.24 15.46
C LEU A 842 15.02 -19.46 14.54
N SER A 843 13.94 -20.20 14.26
CA SER A 843 14.01 -21.46 13.48
C SER A 843 14.52 -21.31 12.04
N TYR A 844 14.35 -20.14 11.43
CA TYR A 844 14.81 -19.81 10.08
C TYR A 844 16.16 -19.09 10.07
N PHE A 845 16.81 -18.89 11.22
CA PHE A 845 18.02 -18.09 11.32
C PHE A 845 19.15 -18.60 10.40
N ALA A 846 19.43 -19.91 10.44
CA ALA A 846 20.43 -20.54 9.59
C ALA A 846 20.11 -20.37 8.09
N HIS A 847 18.84 -20.54 7.70
CA HIS A 847 18.41 -20.30 6.32
C HIS A 847 18.53 -18.82 5.92
N GLY A 848 18.28 -17.90 6.86
CA GLY A 848 18.50 -16.48 6.66
C GLY A 848 19.94 -16.12 6.33
N LEU A 849 20.89 -16.73 7.03
CA LEU A 849 22.32 -16.58 6.76
C LEU A 849 22.76 -17.27 5.46
N GLU A 850 22.09 -18.36 5.08
CA GLU A 850 22.25 -18.99 3.77
C GLU A 850 21.85 -18.05 2.62
N ILE A 851 20.70 -17.38 2.72
CA ILE A 851 20.25 -16.39 1.73
C ILE A 851 21.20 -15.18 1.69
N LEU A 852 21.69 -14.72 2.85
CA LEU A 852 22.69 -13.65 2.91
C LEU A 852 23.96 -14.03 2.13
N LEU A 853 24.48 -15.25 2.35
CA LEU A 853 25.65 -15.74 1.63
C LEU A 853 25.38 -15.86 0.12
N HIS A 854 24.18 -16.31 -0.26
CA HIS A 854 23.75 -16.39 -1.65
C HIS A 854 23.75 -15.02 -2.34
N HIS A 855 23.08 -14.01 -1.76
CA HIS A 855 23.00 -12.67 -2.35
C HIS A 855 24.38 -12.02 -2.47
N VAL A 856 25.23 -12.15 -1.44
CA VAL A 856 26.59 -11.58 -1.47
C VAL A 856 27.45 -12.27 -2.52
N LEU A 857 27.27 -13.59 -2.72
CA LEU A 857 27.93 -14.33 -3.79
C LEU A 857 27.44 -13.89 -5.18
N ASP A 858 26.14 -13.69 -5.35
CA ASP A 858 25.56 -13.20 -6.60
C ASP A 858 26.10 -11.82 -6.96
N ASP A 859 26.11 -10.89 -6.01
CA ASP A 859 26.62 -9.53 -6.20
C ASP A 859 28.11 -9.51 -6.56
N GLU A 860 28.92 -10.37 -5.91
CA GLU A 860 30.36 -10.50 -6.19
C GLU A 860 30.60 -11.02 -7.61
N VAL A 861 29.88 -12.05 -8.05
CA VAL A 861 29.99 -12.62 -9.41
C VAL A 861 29.55 -11.59 -10.46
N ASP A 862 28.47 -10.86 -10.20
CA ASP A 862 28.01 -9.78 -11.07
C ASP A 862 29.04 -8.65 -11.16
N ASN A 863 29.67 -8.27 -10.06
CA ASN A 863 30.73 -7.27 -10.01
C ASN A 863 31.98 -7.72 -10.78
N GLU A 864 32.42 -8.97 -10.62
CA GLU A 864 33.51 -9.54 -11.42
C GLU A 864 33.17 -9.51 -12.93
N SER A 865 31.92 -9.83 -13.29
CA SER A 865 31.46 -9.81 -14.68
C SER A 865 31.44 -8.39 -15.28
N ARG A 866 31.08 -7.37 -14.49
CA ARG A 866 31.08 -5.96 -14.88
C ARG A 866 32.50 -5.42 -15.00
N ALA A 867 33.38 -5.76 -14.05
CA ALA A 867 34.79 -5.40 -14.08
C ALA A 867 35.50 -5.97 -15.32
N ASN A 868 35.15 -7.19 -15.74
CA ASN A 868 35.70 -7.80 -16.95
C ASN A 868 35.18 -7.17 -18.27
N LYS A 869 34.09 -6.40 -18.22
CA LYS A 869 33.47 -5.73 -19.40
C LYS A 869 33.84 -4.25 -19.55
N ALA A 870 34.37 -3.61 -18.50
CA ALA A 870 34.65 -2.18 -18.50
C ALA A 870 36.14 -1.88 -18.73
N ASP A 871 36.48 -1.26 -19.87
CA ASP A 871 37.84 -0.86 -20.28
C ASP A 871 38.39 0.39 -19.54
N GLY A 872 37.90 0.69 -18.32
CA GLY A 872 38.24 1.91 -17.56
C GLY A 872 38.62 1.64 -16.09
N PRO A 873 39.34 2.56 -15.43
CA PRO A 873 39.77 2.37 -14.04
C PRO A 873 38.58 2.63 -13.10
N ILE A 874 37.80 1.60 -12.82
CA ILE A 874 36.77 1.65 -11.77
C ILE A 874 37.45 1.51 -10.41
N ILE A 875 37.04 2.33 -9.44
CA ILE A 875 37.40 2.18 -8.03
C ILE A 875 36.89 0.79 -7.60
N ARG A 876 37.81 -0.16 -7.36
CA ARG A 876 37.46 -1.50 -6.88
C ARG A 876 36.91 -1.37 -5.46
N GLU A 877 35.62 -1.60 -5.29
CA GLU A 877 35.04 -1.82 -3.97
C GLU A 877 35.68 -3.09 -3.37
N GLU A 878 35.95 -3.08 -2.06
CA GLU A 878 36.51 -4.27 -1.40
C GLU A 878 35.49 -5.42 -1.45
N PRO A 879 35.92 -6.67 -1.73
CA PRO A 879 35.02 -7.79 -1.83
C PRO A 879 34.34 -8.03 -0.48
N LEU A 880 33.00 -8.08 -0.46
CA LEU A 880 32.22 -8.27 0.77
C LEU A 880 32.16 -9.75 1.17
N LEU A 881 32.31 -10.66 0.20
CA LEU A 881 32.23 -12.10 0.40
C LEU A 881 33.21 -12.66 1.45
N PRO A 882 34.51 -12.29 1.49
CA PRO A 882 35.44 -12.73 2.53
C PRO A 882 35.03 -12.27 3.94
N THR A 883 34.50 -11.05 4.05
CA THR A 883 34.03 -10.47 5.32
C THR A 883 32.82 -11.26 5.85
N VAL A 884 31.88 -11.60 4.98
CA VAL A 884 30.70 -12.40 5.34
C VAL A 884 31.09 -13.82 5.72
N ILE A 885 32.01 -14.47 4.99
CA ILE A 885 32.51 -15.81 5.35
C ILE A 885 33.19 -15.79 6.72
N ALA A 886 34.08 -14.82 6.97
CA ALA A 886 34.74 -14.67 8.26
C ALA A 886 33.74 -14.41 9.39
N PHE A 887 32.72 -13.60 9.13
CA PHE A 887 31.62 -13.36 10.06
C PHE A 887 30.86 -14.65 10.38
N LEU A 888 30.44 -15.43 9.38
CA LEU A 888 29.72 -16.69 9.61
C LEU A 888 30.56 -17.69 10.42
N GLN A 889 31.86 -17.80 10.13
CA GLN A 889 32.79 -18.64 10.89
C GLN A 889 32.95 -18.20 12.35
N ALA A 890 32.97 -16.89 12.60
CA ALA A 890 33.11 -16.34 13.96
C ALA A 890 31.81 -16.38 14.77
N SER A 891 30.65 -16.34 14.09
CA SER A 891 29.36 -16.15 14.74
C SER A 891 28.63 -17.46 15.07
N LEU A 892 28.90 -18.53 14.33
CA LEU A 892 28.13 -19.77 14.38
C LEU A 892 28.93 -20.96 14.93
N PRO A 893 28.26 -21.97 15.52
CA PRO A 893 28.85 -23.28 15.75
C PRO A 893 29.34 -23.89 14.42
N THR A 894 30.49 -24.57 14.46
CA THR A 894 31.10 -25.16 13.26
C THR A 894 30.17 -26.09 12.46
N PRO A 895 29.32 -26.93 13.07
CA PRO A 895 28.36 -27.76 12.31
C PRO A 895 27.35 -26.94 11.50
N GLU A 896 26.82 -25.85 12.06
CA GLU A 896 25.82 -24.99 11.39
C GLU A 896 26.45 -24.20 10.25
N TYR A 897 27.67 -23.68 10.48
CA TYR A 897 28.46 -23.02 9.43
C TYR A 897 28.68 -23.94 8.21
N LEU A 898 29.08 -25.20 8.44
CA LEU A 898 29.27 -26.18 7.37
C LEU A 898 27.97 -26.50 6.64
N ASP A 899 26.84 -26.54 7.36
CA ASP A 899 25.54 -26.79 6.74
C ASP A 899 25.09 -25.61 5.85
N ILE A 900 25.24 -24.37 6.32
CA ILE A 900 24.90 -23.17 5.55
C ILE A 900 25.72 -23.09 4.26
N VAL A 901 27.04 -23.32 4.35
CA VAL A 901 27.92 -23.29 3.18
C VAL A 901 27.50 -24.33 2.15
N VAL A 902 27.25 -25.58 2.56
CA VAL A 902 26.88 -26.64 1.60
C VAL A 902 25.51 -26.43 0.97
N GLN A 903 24.53 -25.91 1.73
CA GLN A 903 23.20 -25.60 1.20
C GLN A 903 23.26 -24.45 0.20
N CYS A 904 24.02 -23.39 0.51
CA CYS A 904 24.27 -22.29 -0.40
C CYS A 904 24.93 -22.78 -1.71
N THR A 905 26.02 -23.55 -1.62
CA THR A 905 26.69 -24.09 -2.80
C THR A 905 25.76 -24.95 -3.66
N ARG A 906 24.93 -25.81 -3.06
CA ARG A 906 24.04 -26.70 -3.82
C ARG A 906 22.89 -25.99 -4.52
N LYS A 907 22.53 -24.79 -4.08
CA LYS A 907 21.43 -23.99 -4.65
C LYS A 907 21.92 -22.92 -5.65
N THR A 908 23.23 -22.71 -5.76
CA THR A 908 23.83 -21.77 -6.72
C THR A 908 24.34 -22.49 -7.97
N GLU A 909 24.52 -21.74 -9.07
CA GLU A 909 25.03 -22.31 -10.32
C GLU A 909 26.53 -22.66 -10.22
N LEU A 910 26.97 -23.69 -10.95
CA LEU A 910 28.37 -24.17 -10.96
C LEU A 910 29.41 -23.06 -11.19
N ARG A 911 29.07 -22.03 -11.97
CA ARG A 911 29.96 -20.88 -12.25
C ARG A 911 30.32 -20.10 -10.99
N PHE A 912 29.39 -20.01 -10.03
CA PHE A 912 29.50 -19.23 -8.80
C PHE A 912 30.37 -19.97 -7.77
N TRP A 913 30.50 -21.29 -7.90
CA TRP A 913 31.25 -22.13 -6.96
C TRP A 913 32.74 -21.77 -6.96
N ARG A 914 33.32 -21.40 -8.12
CA ARG A 914 34.73 -21.01 -8.22
C ARG A 914 35.04 -19.74 -7.43
N THR A 915 34.19 -18.73 -7.55
CA THR A 915 34.30 -17.47 -6.80
C THR A 915 34.15 -17.74 -5.30
N LEU A 916 33.20 -18.59 -4.90
CA LEU A 916 33.01 -18.98 -3.49
C LEU A 916 34.21 -19.74 -2.89
N PHE A 917 34.72 -20.76 -3.59
CA PHE A 917 35.86 -21.58 -3.13
C PHE A 917 37.23 -20.91 -3.29
N THR A 918 37.30 -19.70 -3.84
CA THR A 918 38.51 -18.86 -3.78
C THR A 918 38.78 -18.40 -2.34
N TYR A 919 37.73 -18.24 -1.53
CA TYR A 919 37.80 -17.77 -0.15
C TYR A 919 37.51 -18.86 0.90
N LEU A 920 37.08 -20.05 0.47
CA LEU A 920 36.82 -21.20 1.35
C LEU A 920 37.91 -22.26 1.25
N PRO A 921 38.08 -23.11 2.29
CA PRO A 921 38.89 -24.32 2.17
C PRO A 921 38.38 -25.24 1.05
N PRO A 922 39.26 -26.08 0.46
CA PRO A 922 38.85 -27.05 -0.55
C PRO A 922 37.70 -27.94 -0.06
N PRO A 923 36.72 -28.32 -0.90
CA PRO A 923 35.53 -29.09 -0.49
C PRO A 923 35.86 -30.36 0.30
N LYS A 924 36.98 -31.01 -0.01
CA LYS A 924 37.48 -32.21 0.70
C LYS A 924 37.77 -31.94 2.17
N VAL A 925 38.29 -30.75 2.51
CA VAL A 925 38.59 -30.36 3.88
C VAL A 925 37.29 -30.12 4.66
N LEU A 926 36.31 -29.45 4.05
CA LEU A 926 35.00 -29.21 4.66
C LEU A 926 34.23 -30.52 4.88
N PHE A 927 34.32 -31.46 3.93
CA PHE A 927 33.77 -32.81 4.05
C PHE A 927 34.37 -33.57 5.25
N GLU A 928 35.71 -33.60 5.39
CA GLU A 928 36.36 -34.26 6.53
C GLU A 928 36.06 -33.57 7.87
N GLN A 929 35.90 -32.24 7.88
CA GLN A 929 35.46 -31.51 9.07
C GLN A 929 34.03 -31.91 9.48
N ALA A 930 33.10 -32.01 8.52
CA ALA A 930 31.73 -32.46 8.79
C ALA A 930 31.70 -33.89 9.35
N LEU A 931 32.55 -34.80 8.82
CA LEU A 931 32.69 -36.16 9.34
C LEU A 931 33.26 -36.20 10.76
N ARG A 932 34.25 -35.36 11.09
CA ARG A 932 34.83 -35.28 12.45
C ARG A 932 33.83 -34.75 13.47
N LEU A 933 32.95 -33.84 13.05
CA LEU A 933 31.88 -33.28 13.86
C LEU A 933 30.63 -34.17 13.88
N ASP A 934 30.69 -35.35 13.26
CA ASP A 934 29.63 -36.35 13.27
C ASP A 934 28.30 -35.86 12.62
N ALA A 935 28.42 -34.83 11.77
CA ALA A 935 27.35 -34.21 11.00
C ALA A 935 27.16 -34.92 9.65
N LEU A 936 26.66 -36.16 9.71
CA LEU A 936 26.62 -37.06 8.54
C LEU A 936 25.79 -36.50 7.37
N LYS A 937 24.66 -35.84 7.64
CA LYS A 937 23.78 -35.26 6.59
C LYS A 937 24.46 -34.13 5.82
N THR A 938 25.15 -33.23 6.53
CA THR A 938 25.95 -32.14 5.93
C THR A 938 27.10 -32.71 5.11
N ALA A 939 27.77 -33.76 5.59
CA ALA A 939 28.82 -34.46 4.84
C ALA A 939 28.29 -35.08 3.54
N VAL A 940 27.06 -35.64 3.53
CA VAL A 940 26.41 -36.11 2.29
C VAL A 940 26.21 -34.96 1.29
N GLY A 941 25.82 -33.77 1.76
CA GLY A 941 25.70 -32.59 0.89
C GLY A 941 27.00 -32.26 0.16
N TYR A 942 28.15 -32.37 0.84
CA TYR A 942 29.46 -32.09 0.25
C TYR A 942 29.93 -33.15 -0.74
N LEU A 943 29.38 -34.38 -0.72
CA LEU A 943 29.69 -35.40 -1.74
C LEU A 943 29.28 -34.94 -3.14
N LEU A 944 28.13 -34.26 -3.26
CA LEU A 944 27.66 -33.72 -4.54
C LEU A 944 28.57 -32.60 -5.05
N VAL A 945 29.08 -31.78 -4.13
CA VAL A 945 30.03 -30.71 -4.47
C VAL A 945 31.36 -31.32 -4.91
N LEU A 946 31.87 -32.33 -4.18
CA LEU A 946 33.10 -33.05 -4.53
C LEU A 946 33.01 -33.69 -5.91
N GLN A 947 31.89 -34.33 -6.23
CA GLN A 947 31.66 -34.92 -7.54
C GLN A 947 31.81 -33.89 -8.67
N ALA A 948 31.20 -32.71 -8.55
CA ALA A 948 31.22 -31.73 -9.62
C ALA A 948 32.61 -31.09 -9.84
N PHE A 949 33.45 -31.00 -8.80
CA PHE A 949 34.85 -30.55 -8.93
C PHE A 949 35.78 -31.65 -9.48
N GLU A 950 35.49 -32.93 -9.21
CA GLU A 950 36.23 -34.06 -9.78
C GLU A 950 35.95 -34.26 -11.28
N ASP A 951 34.77 -33.85 -11.78
CA ASP A 951 34.44 -33.88 -13.21
C ASP A 951 35.24 -32.84 -14.05
N GLU A 952 35.78 -31.78 -13.43
CA GLU A 952 36.57 -30.74 -14.12
C GLU A 952 38.09 -31.00 -14.09
N GLU A 953 38.61 -31.70 -13.08
CA GLU A 953 40.03 -32.06 -12.91
C GLU A 953 40.34 -33.45 -13.48
N GLU A 954 40.37 -33.58 -14.81
CA GLU A 954 40.93 -34.70 -15.61
C GLU A 954 40.80 -36.16 -15.09
N LEU A 955 39.93 -36.93 -15.78
CA LEU A 955 40.21 -38.24 -16.40
C LEU A 955 41.24 -39.17 -15.70
N GLY A 956 40.86 -39.69 -14.53
CA GLY A 956 41.42 -40.93 -14.02
C GLY A 956 41.28 -41.06 -12.50
N HIS A 957 40.88 -42.24 -12.05
CA HIS A 957 40.67 -42.69 -10.66
C HIS A 957 39.21 -42.62 -10.17
N ASP A 958 38.40 -43.50 -10.75
CA ASP A 958 37.01 -43.88 -10.40
C ASP A 958 36.88 -44.55 -9.00
N GLY A 959 37.55 -44.01 -7.97
CA GLY A 959 37.73 -44.70 -6.68
C GLY A 959 37.63 -43.85 -5.41
N HIS A 960 37.68 -42.51 -5.50
CA HIS A 960 37.68 -41.67 -4.30
C HIS A 960 36.28 -41.43 -3.73
N ILE A 961 35.26 -41.18 -4.56
CA ILE A 961 33.87 -40.98 -4.10
C ILE A 961 33.29 -42.26 -3.50
N GLU A 962 33.54 -43.44 -4.11
CA GLU A 962 33.08 -44.73 -3.57
C GLU A 962 33.64 -44.96 -2.15
N GLU A 963 34.89 -44.59 -1.89
CA GLU A 963 35.52 -44.72 -0.57
C GLU A 963 34.86 -43.80 0.48
N TYR A 964 34.56 -42.55 0.13
CA TYR A 964 33.85 -41.63 1.01
C TYR A 964 32.41 -42.07 1.31
N VAL A 965 31.69 -42.57 0.30
CA VAL A 965 30.33 -43.10 0.48
C VAL A 965 30.33 -44.37 1.33
N VAL A 966 31.30 -45.28 1.14
CA VAL A 966 31.46 -46.48 1.99
C VAL A 966 31.68 -46.10 3.45
N ARG A 967 32.55 -45.09 3.71
CA ARG A 967 32.80 -44.60 5.06
C ARG A 967 31.54 -43.99 5.69
N LEU A 968 30.75 -43.23 4.93
CA LEU A 968 29.48 -42.67 5.39
C LEU A 968 28.41 -43.72 5.67
N ILE A 969 28.24 -44.73 4.79
CA ILE A 969 27.30 -45.84 5.02
C ILE A 969 27.71 -46.62 6.28
N GLY A 970 29.00 -46.83 6.50
CA GLY A 970 29.52 -47.45 7.73
C GLY A 970 29.20 -46.67 9.00
N LEU A 971 29.42 -45.36 8.99
CA LEU A 971 29.11 -44.48 10.14
C LEU A 971 27.59 -44.35 10.38
N ALA A 972 26.80 -44.19 9.31
CA ALA A 972 25.34 -44.12 9.39
C ALA A 972 24.74 -45.44 9.92
N SER A 973 25.27 -46.58 9.47
CA SER A 973 24.85 -47.90 9.93
C SER A 973 25.16 -48.13 11.42
N GLN A 974 26.30 -47.63 11.92
CA GLN A 974 26.64 -47.72 13.36
C GLN A 974 25.66 -46.93 14.23
N LYS A 975 25.09 -45.84 13.69
CA LYS A 975 24.06 -45.02 14.35
C LYS A 975 22.62 -45.50 14.13
N ALA A 976 22.42 -46.58 13.37
CA ALA A 976 21.11 -47.06 12.95
C ALA A 976 20.27 -46.03 12.17
N ASP A 977 20.91 -45.07 11.48
CA ASP A 977 20.24 -44.13 10.56
C ASP A 977 20.04 -44.80 9.19
N TRP A 978 19.05 -45.68 9.13
CA TRP A 978 18.75 -46.48 7.93
C TRP A 978 18.19 -45.64 6.77
N GLU A 979 17.61 -44.48 7.07
CA GLU A 979 17.12 -43.53 6.05
C GLU A 979 18.29 -42.95 5.27
N LEU A 980 19.33 -42.49 5.98
CA LEU A 980 20.56 -41.96 5.38
C LEU A 980 21.33 -43.05 4.59
N CYS A 981 21.40 -44.28 5.12
CA CYS A 981 21.95 -45.41 4.37
C CYS A 981 21.17 -45.66 3.07
N GLY A 982 19.84 -45.52 3.10
CA GLY A 982 18.98 -45.63 1.92
C GLY A 982 19.20 -44.50 0.91
N GLU A 983 19.44 -43.27 1.37
CA GLU A 983 19.81 -42.13 0.52
C GLU A 983 21.16 -42.34 -0.17
N LEU A 984 22.18 -42.74 0.57
CA LEU A 984 23.51 -43.03 0.04
C LEU A 984 23.48 -44.21 -0.95
N ALA A 985 22.64 -45.21 -0.71
CA ALA A 985 22.44 -46.31 -1.65
C ALA A 985 21.78 -45.84 -2.96
N ARG A 986 20.78 -44.95 -2.89
CA ARG A 986 20.17 -44.33 -4.07
C ARG A 986 21.18 -43.46 -4.83
N PHE A 987 22.04 -42.74 -4.12
CA PHE A 987 23.12 -41.96 -4.72
C PHE A 987 24.11 -42.84 -5.49
N LEU A 988 24.56 -43.96 -4.92
CA LEU A 988 25.43 -44.93 -5.62
C LEU A 988 24.77 -45.55 -6.85
N ILE A 989 23.45 -45.82 -6.80
CA ILE A 989 22.70 -46.33 -7.97
C ILE A 989 22.57 -45.25 -9.05
N ALA A 990 22.48 -43.98 -8.67
CA ALA A 990 22.43 -42.87 -9.63
C ALA A 990 23.78 -42.66 -10.34
N LEU A 991 24.89 -42.88 -9.63
CA LEU A 991 26.25 -42.87 -10.21
C LEU A 991 26.51 -44.08 -11.11
N ASP A 992 26.07 -45.26 -10.68
CA ASP A 992 26.24 -46.52 -11.40
C ASP A 992 24.91 -47.27 -11.52
N SER A 993 24.27 -47.08 -12.67
CA SER A 993 23.00 -47.73 -13.03
C SER A 993 23.07 -49.27 -13.06
N SER A 994 24.27 -49.86 -13.12
CA SER A 994 24.46 -51.33 -13.05
C SER A 994 24.30 -51.87 -11.62
N GLY A 995 24.42 -51.00 -10.60
CA GLY A 995 24.34 -51.34 -9.19
C GLY A 995 25.53 -52.14 -8.66
N GLU A 996 26.63 -52.24 -9.42
CA GLU A 996 27.85 -52.92 -8.98
C GLU A 996 28.57 -52.15 -7.88
N MET A 997 28.67 -50.81 -7.99
CA MET A 997 29.23 -49.94 -6.95
C MET A 997 28.50 -50.09 -5.61
N LEU A 998 27.16 -50.17 -5.63
CA LEU A 998 26.39 -50.40 -4.40
C LEU A 998 26.70 -51.76 -3.77
N ARG A 999 26.83 -52.81 -4.58
CA ARG A 999 27.17 -54.17 -4.10
C ARG A 999 28.56 -54.22 -3.49
N ARG A 1000 29.54 -53.52 -4.08
CA ARG A 1000 30.90 -53.37 -3.53
C ARG A 1000 30.87 -52.60 -2.22
N ALA A 1001 30.17 -51.47 -2.19
CA ALA A 1001 30.07 -50.62 -1.02
C ALA A 1001 29.44 -51.34 0.18
N ILE A 1002 28.28 -51.99 0.00
CA ILE A 1002 27.60 -52.79 1.05
C ILE A 1002 28.48 -53.96 1.50
N GLY A 1003 29.19 -54.59 0.56
CA GLY A 1003 30.15 -55.66 0.86
C GLY A 1003 31.32 -55.19 1.75
N ARG A 1004 31.81 -53.97 1.54
CA ARG A 1004 32.89 -53.36 2.34
C ARG A 1004 32.42 -52.88 3.71
N VAL A 1005 31.18 -52.41 3.84
CA VAL A 1005 30.62 -51.96 5.12
C VAL A 1005 30.23 -53.13 6.04
N GLY A 1006 30.05 -54.34 5.48
CA GLY A 1006 29.77 -55.55 6.28
C GLY A 1006 28.30 -55.76 6.62
N LEU A 1007 27.37 -55.07 5.93
CA LEU A 1007 25.91 -55.17 6.12
C LEU A 1007 25.27 -56.44 5.52
N ARG A 1008 26.06 -57.49 5.25
CA ARG A 1008 25.52 -58.75 4.72
C ARG A 1008 24.82 -59.54 5.85
N PRO A 1009 23.62 -60.08 5.63
CA PRO A 1009 23.07 -61.08 6.54
C PRO A 1009 23.99 -62.32 6.51
N SER A 1010 24.39 -62.82 7.67
CA SER A 1010 25.07 -64.11 7.75
C SER A 1010 24.16 -65.21 7.18
N PRO A 1011 24.66 -66.14 6.35
CA PRO A 1011 23.85 -67.25 5.89
C PRO A 1011 23.54 -68.17 7.09
N ARG A 1012 22.26 -68.28 7.46
CA ARG A 1012 21.80 -69.31 8.40
C ARG A 1012 22.01 -70.69 7.77
N PRO A 1013 22.54 -71.69 8.49
CA PRO A 1013 22.70 -73.04 7.97
C PRO A 1013 21.35 -73.74 7.82
N SER A 1014 21.15 -74.37 6.65
CA SER A 1014 19.97 -75.17 6.30
C SER A 1014 19.86 -76.43 7.17
N PRO A 1015 18.66 -76.83 7.63
CA PRO A 1015 18.49 -78.02 8.44
C PRO A 1015 18.22 -79.24 7.56
N ASN A 1016 19.00 -80.32 7.72
CA ASN A 1016 18.57 -81.65 7.32
C ASN A 1016 19.20 -82.71 8.23
N GLY A 1017 18.34 -83.45 8.94
CA GLY A 1017 18.65 -84.80 9.45
C GLY A 1017 18.61 -85.02 10.96
N GLY A 1018 17.44 -85.46 11.46
CA GLY A 1018 17.36 -86.65 12.32
C GLY A 1018 17.30 -86.49 13.85
N HIS A 1019 16.08 -86.57 14.38
CA HIS A 1019 15.62 -87.17 15.67
C HIS A 1019 16.62 -87.37 16.82
N SER A 1020 16.33 -86.94 18.06
CA SER A 1020 15.32 -87.55 18.95
C SER A 1020 15.35 -86.88 20.35
N GLY A 1021 14.24 -86.89 21.11
CA GLY A 1021 14.28 -86.73 22.58
C GLY A 1021 13.35 -85.70 23.24
N LEU A 1022 12.08 -86.07 23.37
CA LEU A 1022 11.14 -85.86 24.50
C LEU A 1022 11.32 -84.68 25.51
N GLY A 1023 10.33 -83.77 25.53
CA GLY A 1023 9.54 -83.41 26.73
C GLY A 1023 9.99 -82.24 27.63
N SER A 1024 9.32 -81.07 27.52
CA SER A 1024 8.48 -80.47 28.59
C SER A 1024 8.21 -78.96 28.38
N ARG A 1025 6.91 -78.64 28.27
CA ARG A 1025 6.12 -77.46 28.75
C ARG A 1025 6.95 -76.31 29.37
N THR A 1026 6.85 -75.03 29.03
CA THR A 1026 5.71 -74.07 28.81
C THR A 1026 6.34 -72.81 28.17
N ALA A 1027 5.82 -72.09 27.18
CA ALA A 1027 4.55 -71.36 27.10
C ALA A 1027 4.20 -70.97 25.64
N SER A 1028 2.90 -70.78 25.39
CA SER A 1028 2.18 -70.29 24.19
C SER A 1028 2.90 -69.20 23.38
N ALA A 1029 3.09 -69.18 22.04
CA ALA A 1029 2.25 -69.51 20.86
C ALA A 1029 0.91 -68.74 20.84
N ALA A 1030 0.55 -67.92 19.86
CA ALA A 1030 0.71 -68.02 18.41
C ALA A 1030 0.65 -66.59 17.78
N SER A 1031 1.36 -66.22 16.70
CA SER A 1031 1.28 -66.76 15.33
C SER A 1031 -0.19 -66.69 14.82
N VAL A 1032 -0.56 -66.14 13.68
CA VAL A 1032 0.17 -65.83 12.45
C VAL A 1032 -0.78 -65.13 11.46
N ARG A 1033 -0.21 -64.31 10.56
CA ARG A 1033 -0.72 -63.91 9.21
C ARG A 1033 -2.03 -63.12 9.16
N GLY A 1034 -2.19 -62.17 8.25
CA GLY A 1034 -1.40 -61.79 7.09
C GLY A 1034 -1.99 -60.51 6.51
N LEU A 1035 -1.77 -60.29 5.21
CA LEU A 1035 -2.02 -59.06 4.42
C LEU A 1035 -0.75 -58.19 4.42
N GLY A 1036 0.04 -58.10 3.35
CA GLY A 1036 -0.37 -58.07 1.96
C GLY A 1036 -0.90 -56.69 1.64
N LEU A 1037 -0.02 -55.68 1.60
CA LEU A 1037 -0.33 -54.37 1.03
C LEU A 1037 0.92 -53.82 0.32
N SER A 1038 0.85 -53.83 -1.00
CA SER A 1038 1.41 -52.83 -1.88
C SER A 1038 1.18 -51.42 -1.32
N LEU A 1039 2.26 -50.66 -1.10
CA LEU A 1039 2.21 -49.22 -0.86
C LEU A 1039 3.27 -48.51 -1.72
N PRO A 1040 2.96 -47.28 -2.18
CA PRO A 1040 3.51 -46.70 -3.39
C PRO A 1040 4.89 -46.09 -3.19
N VAL A 1041 5.65 -46.04 -4.29
CA VAL A 1041 6.85 -45.23 -4.45
C VAL A 1041 6.49 -43.77 -4.18
N ARG A 1042 6.85 -43.24 -3.01
CA ARG A 1042 7.02 -41.79 -2.79
C ARG A 1042 8.50 -41.47 -2.90
N THR A 1043 8.88 -40.87 -4.02
CA THR A 1043 10.09 -40.07 -4.13
C THR A 1043 9.91 -38.81 -3.28
N PRO A 1044 10.86 -38.43 -2.41
CA PRO A 1044 10.86 -37.09 -1.84
C PRO A 1044 11.37 -36.12 -2.92
N SER A 1045 10.44 -35.41 -3.57
CA SER A 1045 10.78 -34.24 -4.38
C SER A 1045 11.16 -33.10 -3.43
N TRP A 1046 12.44 -32.77 -3.36
CA TRP A 1046 12.86 -31.47 -2.85
C TRP A 1046 12.62 -30.46 -3.96
N SER A 1047 11.42 -29.88 -3.97
CA SER A 1047 11.06 -28.80 -4.89
C SER A 1047 11.44 -27.46 -4.27
N SER A 1048 12.27 -26.74 -5.03
CA SER A 1048 12.45 -25.29 -5.02
C SER A 1048 11.14 -24.52 -4.77
N LEU A 1049 11.15 -23.62 -3.79
CA LEU A 1049 10.15 -22.56 -3.68
C LEU A 1049 10.72 -21.27 -4.27
N SER A 1050 10.45 -21.10 -5.56
CA SER A 1050 10.35 -19.81 -6.26
C SER A 1050 8.98 -19.83 -6.98
N PRO A 1051 8.31 -18.69 -7.18
CA PRO A 1051 6.85 -18.64 -7.32
C PRO A 1051 6.38 -19.22 -8.65
N THR A 1052 5.34 -20.06 -8.63
CA THR A 1052 4.72 -20.60 -9.85
C THR A 1052 3.27 -20.19 -10.00
N SER A 1053 3.00 -19.81 -11.24
CA SER A 1053 1.72 -19.69 -11.95
C SER A 1053 0.66 -20.71 -11.52
N SER A 1054 -0.54 -20.21 -11.28
CA SER A 1054 -1.73 -21.01 -10.96
C SER A 1054 -2.31 -21.66 -12.22
N LEU A 1055 -2.34 -23.00 -12.27
CA LEU A 1055 -3.20 -23.78 -13.15
C LEU A 1055 -4.22 -24.55 -12.31
N SER A 1056 -5.50 -24.26 -12.55
CA SER A 1056 -6.68 -24.86 -11.92
C SER A 1056 -6.97 -26.28 -12.46
N PRO A 1057 -7.52 -27.22 -11.65
CA PRO A 1057 -7.90 -28.55 -12.13
C PRO A 1057 -9.37 -28.60 -12.60
N ARG A 1058 -9.58 -29.10 -13.82
CA ARG A 1058 -10.88 -29.58 -14.33
C ARG A 1058 -11.07 -31.06 -13.94
N LEU A 1059 -12.25 -31.38 -13.44
CA LEU A 1059 -12.77 -32.73 -13.22
C LEU A 1059 -13.44 -33.27 -14.49
N ASN A 1060 -13.13 -34.52 -14.84
CA ASN A 1060 -13.92 -35.51 -15.59
C ASN A 1060 -13.12 -36.83 -15.42
N GLY A 1061 -13.64 -38.01 -15.06
CA GLY A 1061 -14.98 -38.58 -15.07
C GLY A 1061 -14.88 -39.99 -15.67
N ARG A 1062 -15.58 -40.97 -15.05
CA ARG A 1062 -15.83 -42.39 -15.43
C ARG A 1062 -14.83 -43.46 -14.97
N ASP A 1063 -15.21 -44.68 -14.60
CA ASP A 1063 -16.49 -45.36 -14.32
C ASP A 1063 -16.14 -46.70 -13.60
N GLY A 1064 -17.04 -47.23 -12.77
CA GLY A 1064 -16.93 -48.58 -12.21
C GLY A 1064 -17.89 -48.87 -11.05
N GLU A 1065 -19.05 -49.45 -11.40
CA GLU A 1065 -20.15 -49.90 -10.55
C GLU A 1065 -19.77 -50.97 -9.49
N VAL A 1066 -20.54 -51.07 -8.40
CA VAL A 1066 -21.37 -52.27 -8.02
C VAL A 1066 -21.83 -52.22 -6.54
N SER A 1067 -23.17 -52.18 -6.39
CA SER A 1067 -24.11 -52.75 -5.37
C SER A 1067 -24.05 -52.49 -3.84
N ASP A 1068 -25.22 -52.01 -3.35
CA ASP A 1068 -26.05 -52.46 -2.21
C ASP A 1068 -25.42 -52.86 -0.85
N GLU A 1069 -25.82 -52.17 0.23
CA GLU A 1069 -26.77 -52.68 1.26
C GLU A 1069 -27.00 -51.71 2.44
N TYR A 1070 -28.19 -51.82 3.03
CA TYR A 1070 -28.77 -51.09 4.16
C TYR A 1070 -28.01 -51.24 5.50
N ALA A 1071 -28.06 -50.22 6.37
CA ALA A 1071 -28.44 -50.39 7.79
C ALA A 1071 -28.79 -49.07 8.51
N ARG A 1072 -29.93 -49.09 9.21
CA ARG A 1072 -30.43 -48.10 10.18
C ARG A 1072 -29.80 -48.30 11.57
N SER A 1073 -29.62 -47.21 12.32
CA SER A 1073 -29.88 -47.08 13.78
C SER A 1073 -29.75 -45.59 14.11
N VAL A 1074 -30.70 -44.81 14.66
CA VAL A 1074 -31.66 -44.93 15.77
C VAL A 1074 -31.00 -44.84 17.17
N ASP A 1075 -31.26 -43.68 17.79
CA ASP A 1075 -31.49 -43.40 19.21
C ASP A 1075 -30.34 -43.24 20.23
N SER A 1076 -30.18 -41.97 20.69
CA SER A 1076 -30.77 -41.44 21.95
C SER A 1076 -29.83 -40.92 23.06
N ARG A 1077 -30.40 -39.92 23.77
CA ARG A 1077 -30.15 -39.36 25.13
C ARG A 1077 -29.13 -38.23 25.26
N GLU A 1078 -29.56 -37.00 25.56
CA GLU A 1078 -30.10 -36.44 26.85
C GLU A 1078 -29.03 -36.22 27.92
N GLY A 1079 -28.96 -34.99 28.44
CA GLY A 1079 -28.65 -34.72 29.85
C GLY A 1079 -27.58 -33.68 30.15
N SER A 1080 -28.05 -32.55 30.69
CA SER A 1080 -27.36 -31.46 31.44
C SER A 1080 -26.37 -30.55 30.73
#